data_AF-A0A4U6XW57-F1
#
_entry.id   AF-A0A4U6XW57-F1
#
_cell.length_a   1.000
_cell.length_b   1.000
_cell.length_c   1.000
_cell.angle_alpha   90.00
_cell.angle_beta   90.00
_cell.angle_gamma   90.00
#
_symmetry.space_group_name_H-M   'P 1'
#
loop_
_entity.id
_entity.type
_entity.pdbx_description
1 polymer ?
#
loop_
_entity_poly.entity_id
_entity_poly.type
_entity_poly.pdbx_seq_one_letter_code
_entity_poly.pdbx_strand_id
1 'polypeptide(L)'
;MNVRDPFNLHRNTAFNVFKVTASRAAQNIKEKAVEAGATALNDMAFNVPKNVPSFSNPQRVLEDRYWGASAANSRSGRGGNSGIFQGVQGRVEDLLGTRGQLPMYKDKPYAHHASRRFRPLWRKKRSILVTLLLLFSGLWFFGFFSEGSKARESASTWRGWLGASEPTGKKVDWLKRRERVVEAFELSWDAYERYAWGYDEYHPIAKTGRQMAPKGLGWIIIDSLDTMMLMNLTSRLSHAREWLAKDLTWDQDQDVNTFETTIRMLGGLLSAHYLSTEFPELAAIKDDDPGAAGEDLYLEKAKDLADRLLSAFDSPSGVPYASVNLGQYKGIVSHADGGASSTAETTTLQLEFKYLAKLTGEKEFWDKVERVMEVVDNNGAQDGLVPIYIYATTGEFRGDNIRLGSRGDSYYEYLIKQYLQTNKQEPIYEEMWEDALDGVRKHLITYSKPSGFTVLGERPSGLNGELSPKMDHLVCFMPGTIALGATGGIPEAEARRLPTWNKKKDEDMKLARELMQTCWGMYKWMATGLAGEITYFNIDNPPAPASASHHPPKDFDPDPNAKWRQDFEVHSNDVHNLQRPESIESLFYMWRITGDPIYREWGWEMFKSFVNYTAVEDGGGFTSLSNANTIPPVVRDNLESFWMAETLKYFYLLFSPNDLLPMDKVVFNTEAHPLPRFNMGKLFKTGWKRKPRDANGKIVVEQA
;
A
#
# COMPACT_ATOMS: atom_id res chain seq x y z
N MET A 1 4.17 31.73 -28.21
CA MET A 1 4.46 31.10 -29.51
C MET A 1 3.75 29.75 -29.51
N ASN A 2 2.81 29.56 -30.42
CA ASN A 2 1.90 28.43 -30.46
C ASN A 2 2.63 27.15 -30.89
N VAL A 3 2.69 26.16 -29.99
CA VAL A 3 3.02 24.78 -30.35
C VAL A 3 1.69 24.07 -30.63
N ARG A 4 1.56 23.54 -31.85
CA ARG A 4 0.39 22.79 -32.30
C ARG A 4 0.40 21.40 -31.68
N ASP A 5 -0.72 21.02 -31.07
CA ASP A 5 -1.10 19.63 -30.79
C ASP A 5 -1.11 18.82 -32.10
N PRO A 6 -0.21 17.83 -32.27
CA PRO A 6 -0.12 17.03 -33.50
C PRO A 6 -1.06 15.82 -33.54
N PHE A 7 -1.81 15.50 -32.46
CA PHE A 7 -2.44 14.19 -32.34
C PHE A 7 -3.94 14.17 -32.05
N ASN A 8 -4.60 15.32 -31.84
CA ASN A 8 -6.06 15.45 -31.97
C ASN A 8 -6.84 14.31 -31.26
N LEU A 9 -6.46 14.02 -30.01
CA LEU A 9 -6.92 12.85 -29.24
C LEU A 9 -8.34 13.00 -28.67
N HIS A 10 -9.05 14.10 -28.94
CA HIS A 10 -10.33 14.42 -28.28
C HIS A 10 -11.60 14.22 -29.12
N ARG A 11 -11.57 13.50 -30.24
CA ARG A 11 -12.82 13.13 -30.94
C ARG A 11 -12.80 11.71 -31.50
N ASN A 12 -13.35 10.77 -30.74
CA ASN A 12 -13.90 9.54 -31.31
C ASN A 12 -15.40 9.41 -30.96
N THR A 13 -16.23 9.62 -31.97
CA THR A 13 -17.70 9.70 -31.92
C THR A 13 -18.41 8.34 -31.75
N ALA A 14 -17.67 7.25 -31.58
CA ALA A 14 -18.25 5.92 -31.33
C ALA A 14 -18.60 5.66 -29.85
N PHE A 15 -18.01 6.41 -28.91
CA PHE A 15 -18.26 6.25 -27.47
C PHE A 15 -19.53 6.95 -26.96
N ASN A 16 -20.13 7.85 -27.75
CA ASN A 16 -21.33 8.58 -27.32
C ASN A 16 -22.63 7.78 -27.43
N VAL A 17 -22.65 6.65 -28.15
CA VAL A 17 -23.87 5.84 -28.30
C VAL A 17 -24.13 4.98 -27.05
N PHE A 18 -23.10 4.59 -26.30
CA PHE A 18 -23.27 3.82 -25.06
C PHE A 18 -23.58 4.68 -23.81
N LYS A 19 -23.25 5.98 -23.82
CA LYS A 19 -23.63 6.93 -22.75
C LYS A 19 -25.14 7.20 -22.66
N VAL A 20 -25.86 7.07 -23.78
CA VAL A 20 -27.32 7.39 -23.83
C VAL A 20 -28.18 6.26 -23.24
N THR A 21 -27.70 5.01 -23.27
CA THR A 21 -28.46 3.87 -22.75
C THR A 21 -28.32 3.71 -21.24
N ALA A 22 -27.13 3.97 -20.70
CA ALA A 22 -26.87 3.95 -19.25
C ALA A 22 -27.54 5.12 -18.51
N SER A 23 -27.62 6.30 -19.13
CA SER A 23 -28.28 7.48 -18.54
C SER A 23 -29.80 7.35 -18.46
N ARG A 24 -30.45 6.65 -19.42
CA ARG A 24 -31.89 6.35 -19.36
C ARG A 24 -32.26 5.34 -18.27
N ALA A 25 -31.40 4.35 -18.02
CA ALA A 25 -31.60 3.41 -16.92
C ALA A 25 -31.46 4.11 -15.55
N ALA A 26 -30.47 5.00 -15.41
CA ALA A 26 -30.26 5.80 -14.21
C ALA A 26 -31.40 6.81 -13.95
N GLN A 27 -31.97 7.43 -14.99
CA GLN A 27 -33.13 8.34 -14.85
C GLN A 27 -34.40 7.60 -14.41
N ASN A 28 -34.68 6.42 -14.95
CA ASN A 28 -35.86 5.62 -14.55
C ASN A 28 -35.78 5.10 -13.10
N ILE A 29 -34.57 4.88 -12.59
CA ILE A 29 -34.33 4.53 -11.18
C ILE A 29 -34.50 5.77 -10.29
N LYS A 30 -34.07 6.95 -10.77
CA LYS A 30 -34.21 8.22 -10.06
C LYS A 30 -35.68 8.65 -9.94
N GLU A 31 -36.50 8.47 -10.98
CA GLU A 31 -37.94 8.77 -10.93
C GLU A 31 -38.70 7.84 -9.98
N LYS A 32 -38.38 6.54 -9.95
CA LYS A 32 -38.97 5.59 -8.99
C LYS A 32 -38.53 5.83 -7.54
N ALA A 33 -37.31 6.33 -7.33
CA ALA A 33 -36.83 6.73 -6.00
C ALA A 33 -37.45 8.05 -5.51
N VAL A 34 -37.78 8.97 -6.43
CA VAL A 34 -38.47 10.24 -6.11
C VAL A 34 -39.95 10.01 -5.77
N GLU A 35 -40.63 9.06 -6.42
CA GLU A 35 -42.00 8.67 -6.05
C GLU A 35 -42.08 7.94 -4.69
N ALA A 36 -41.07 7.14 -4.34
CA ALA A 36 -40.99 6.49 -3.03
C ALA A 36 -40.55 7.44 -1.89
N GLY A 37 -39.83 8.52 -2.21
CA GLY A 37 -39.40 9.54 -1.25
C GLY A 37 -40.47 10.62 -0.95
N ALA A 38 -41.45 10.81 -1.84
CA ALA A 38 -42.50 11.82 -1.67
C ALA A 38 -43.54 11.44 -0.61
N THR A 39 -43.70 10.15 -0.29
CA THR A 39 -44.65 9.66 0.74
C THR A 39 -44.08 9.70 2.16
N ALA A 40 -42.78 9.97 2.33
CA ALA A 40 -42.11 9.99 3.65
C ALA A 40 -41.76 11.41 4.15
N LEU A 41 -42.07 12.47 3.39
CA LEU A 41 -41.67 13.85 3.69
C LEU A 41 -42.79 14.76 4.24
N ASN A 42 -43.97 14.22 4.56
CA ASN A 42 -45.07 15.02 5.10
C ASN A 42 -45.16 15.05 6.64
N ASP A 43 -44.17 14.48 7.36
CA ASP A 43 -44.26 14.31 8.82
C ASP A 43 -43.12 14.94 9.64
N MET A 44 -42.25 15.77 9.07
CA MET A 44 -41.26 16.54 9.85
C MET A 44 -41.13 17.98 9.37
N ALA A 45 -42.00 18.85 9.90
CA ALA A 45 -41.91 20.30 9.75
C ALA A 45 -40.74 20.87 10.56
N PHE A 46 -39.92 21.67 9.88
CA PHE A 46 -38.75 22.39 10.39
C PHE A 46 -39.15 23.51 11.38
N ASN A 47 -38.55 23.52 12.58
CA ASN A 47 -38.70 24.59 13.56
C ASN A 47 -37.35 25.33 13.74
N VAL A 48 -37.34 26.64 13.47
CA VAL A 48 -36.14 27.49 13.50
C VAL A 48 -35.66 27.73 14.96
N PRO A 49 -34.37 27.59 15.29
CA PRO A 49 -33.84 27.92 16.61
C PRO A 49 -33.92 29.42 16.92
N LYS A 50 -34.38 29.77 18.14
CA LYS A 50 -34.71 31.14 18.57
C LYS A 50 -33.52 32.09 18.86
N ASN A 51 -32.28 31.73 18.59
CA ASN A 51 -31.12 32.59 18.88
C ASN A 51 -30.11 32.56 17.73
N VAL A 52 -30.31 33.44 16.74
CA VAL A 52 -29.31 33.73 15.69
C VAL A 52 -28.83 35.17 15.89
N PRO A 53 -27.52 35.45 15.93
CA PRO A 53 -27.01 36.81 16.12
C PRO A 53 -27.45 37.75 14.98
N SER A 54 -27.97 38.93 15.35
CA SER A 54 -28.34 39.96 14.38
C SER A 54 -27.08 40.66 13.83
N PHE A 55 -26.91 40.62 12.51
CA PHE A 55 -25.79 41.27 11.81
C PHE A 55 -25.92 42.81 11.70
N SER A 56 -26.95 43.41 12.29
CA SER A 56 -27.20 44.86 12.23
C SER A 56 -27.02 45.59 13.57
N ASN A 57 -26.33 45.00 14.56
CA ASN A 57 -26.14 45.64 15.86
C ASN A 57 -25.09 46.78 15.81
N PRO A 58 -25.44 48.04 16.14
CA PRO A 58 -24.53 49.19 16.11
C PRO A 58 -23.37 49.14 17.12
N GLN A 59 -23.38 48.21 18.08
CA GLN A 59 -22.25 48.01 19.01
C GLN A 59 -20.99 47.41 18.36
N ARG A 60 -21.11 46.78 17.17
CA ARG A 60 -19.96 46.22 16.43
C ARG A 60 -19.04 47.28 15.83
N VAL A 61 -19.58 48.46 15.51
CA VAL A 61 -18.84 49.61 14.95
C VAL A 61 -17.84 50.20 15.97
N LEU A 62 -18.07 49.98 17.26
CA LEU A 62 -17.15 50.40 18.34
C LEU A 62 -16.02 49.39 18.57
N GLU A 63 -16.26 48.09 18.33
CA GLU A 63 -15.22 47.05 18.40
C GLU A 63 -14.26 47.12 17.20
N ASP A 64 -14.76 47.35 15.98
CA ASP A 64 -13.92 47.50 14.78
C ASP A 64 -13.01 48.75 14.83
N ARG A 65 -13.44 49.81 15.54
CA ARG A 65 -12.60 51.00 15.79
C ARG A 65 -11.51 50.77 16.84
N TYR A 66 -11.68 49.79 17.73
CA TYR A 66 -10.70 49.46 18.77
C TYR A 66 -9.58 48.54 18.23
N TRP A 67 -9.89 47.70 17.24
CA TRP A 67 -8.92 46.81 16.59
C TRP A 67 -8.13 47.45 15.44
N GLY A 68 -8.61 48.57 14.89
CA GLY A 68 -7.91 49.34 13.84
C GLY A 68 -6.74 50.21 14.34
N ALA A 69 -6.61 50.43 15.65
CA ALA A 69 -5.59 51.32 16.23
C ALA A 69 -4.32 50.62 16.74
N SER A 70 -4.26 49.29 16.68
CA SER A 70 -3.12 48.48 17.19
C SER A 70 -2.23 47.88 16.09
N ALA A 71 -2.41 48.26 14.82
CA ALA A 71 -1.66 47.72 13.69
C ALA A 71 -0.92 48.79 12.85
N ALA A 72 -0.49 49.89 13.48
CA ALA A 72 0.32 50.91 12.85
C ALA A 72 1.57 51.20 13.70
N ASN A 73 2.65 50.45 13.47
CA ASN A 73 4.04 50.89 13.56
C ASN A 73 5.01 49.70 13.34
N SER A 74 5.41 49.46 12.09
CA SER A 74 6.78 49.02 11.76
C SER A 74 6.97 48.87 10.24
N ARG A 75 7.60 49.85 9.59
CA ARG A 75 8.43 49.63 8.38
C ARG A 75 9.35 50.82 8.10
N SER A 76 10.55 50.50 7.60
CA SER A 76 11.71 51.33 7.18
C SER A 76 12.64 51.80 8.31
N GLY A 77 13.97 51.75 8.23
CA GLY A 77 14.92 51.33 7.19
C GLY A 77 16.28 52.05 7.40
N ARG A 78 17.40 51.37 7.09
CA ARG A 78 18.79 51.85 6.86
C ARG A 78 19.71 52.29 8.04
N GLY A 79 20.84 51.57 8.15
CA GLY A 79 22.18 52.12 7.84
C GLY A 79 23.21 52.32 8.97
N GLY A 80 24.37 51.63 8.86
CA GLY A 80 25.68 52.26 9.10
C GLY A 80 26.49 51.96 10.37
N ASN A 81 27.39 50.96 10.23
CA ASN A 81 28.83 50.96 10.57
C ASN A 81 29.40 51.09 12.02
N SER A 82 30.48 50.33 12.21
CA SER A 82 31.61 50.42 13.17
C SER A 82 31.46 49.90 14.62
N GLY A 83 32.30 48.91 14.95
CA GLY A 83 33.40 49.18 15.90
C GLY A 83 33.32 48.58 17.31
N ILE A 84 33.88 47.37 17.46
CA ILE A 84 35.01 47.04 18.35
C ILE A 84 34.85 47.14 19.90
N PHE A 85 35.28 46.03 20.55
CA PHE A 85 35.79 45.81 21.92
C PHE A 85 34.85 45.74 23.13
N GLN A 86 34.88 44.53 23.72
CA GLN A 86 35.31 44.23 25.11
C GLN A 86 34.38 44.57 26.28
N GLY A 87 34.00 43.50 26.99
CA GLY A 87 34.41 43.40 28.39
C GLY A 87 33.31 43.43 29.45
N VAL A 88 33.03 42.25 30.00
CA VAL A 88 33.12 41.96 31.45
C VAL A 88 32.16 42.72 32.39
N GLN A 89 31.13 41.99 32.84
CA GLN A 89 30.88 41.62 34.26
C GLN A 89 30.51 42.72 35.28
N GLY A 90 29.46 42.43 36.07
CA GLY A 90 29.14 43.07 37.35
C GLY A 90 27.73 43.64 37.40
N ARG A 91 26.71 42.85 37.73
CA ARG A 91 26.16 42.67 39.09
C ARG A 91 25.73 43.97 39.81
N VAL A 92 24.40 44.00 40.02
CA VAL A 92 23.70 44.22 41.30
C VAL A 92 23.47 45.65 41.76
N GLU A 93 22.20 45.81 42.14
CA GLU A 93 21.65 46.71 43.14
C GLU A 93 21.16 48.10 42.73
N ASP A 94 19.84 48.18 42.95
CA ASP A 94 19.19 49.22 43.73
C ASP A 94 18.77 50.50 42.98
N LEU A 95 17.48 50.78 42.87
CA LEU A 95 16.50 51.02 43.95
C LEU A 95 16.28 52.53 44.02
N LEU A 96 15.02 52.86 43.80
CA LEU A 96 14.39 54.12 44.17
C LEU A 96 14.84 55.37 43.42
N GLY A 97 13.83 56.06 42.88
CA GLY A 97 13.67 57.44 43.33
C GLY A 97 13.42 58.43 42.23
N THR A 98 12.20 58.38 41.72
CA THR A 98 11.33 59.55 41.47
C THR A 98 11.83 60.90 42.01
N ARG A 99 11.76 61.94 41.19
CA ARG A 99 10.96 63.19 41.38
C ARG A 99 11.42 64.23 40.37
N GLY A 100 10.53 64.78 39.56
CA GLY A 100 9.82 66.05 39.85
C GLY A 100 10.49 67.17 39.03
N GLN A 101 9.89 68.22 38.50
CA GLN A 101 8.63 68.96 38.60
C GLN A 101 8.51 69.73 37.24
N LEU A 102 7.33 69.85 36.61
CA LEU A 102 6.42 71.03 36.56
C LEU A 102 7.11 72.39 36.23
N PRO A 103 6.45 73.42 35.60
CA PRO A 103 5.01 73.72 35.67
C PRO A 103 4.35 74.55 34.49
N MET A 104 3.08 74.94 34.71
CA MET A 104 2.37 76.17 34.25
C MET A 104 1.79 76.23 32.80
N TYR A 105 0.60 76.77 32.49
CA TYR A 105 -0.50 77.46 33.20
C TYR A 105 -1.67 77.72 32.22
N LYS A 106 -2.89 78.02 32.75
CA LYS A 106 -4.02 78.79 32.12
C LYS A 106 -4.98 78.03 31.15
N ASP A 107 -6.32 78.01 31.22
CA ASP A 107 -7.40 78.71 31.94
C ASP A 107 -8.65 77.79 32.07
N LYS A 108 -9.51 78.03 33.07
CA LYS A 108 -10.87 77.44 33.24
C LYS A 108 -11.95 78.48 32.84
N PRO A 109 -13.24 78.09 32.69
CA PRO A 109 -14.16 78.22 33.84
C PRO A 109 -15.21 77.10 34.05
N TYR A 110 -15.48 76.83 35.34
CA TYR A 110 -16.70 76.40 36.10
C TYR A 110 -17.83 75.58 35.42
N ALA A 111 -18.36 74.49 36.02
CA ALA A 111 -19.14 74.50 37.27
C ALA A 111 -19.16 73.16 38.07
N HIS A 112 -19.78 73.21 39.26
CA HIS A 112 -19.48 72.49 40.50
C HIS A 112 -20.00 71.05 40.75
N HIS A 113 -19.14 70.31 41.47
CA HIS A 113 -19.30 69.28 42.53
C HIS A 113 -20.67 68.86 43.12
N ALA A 114 -20.77 67.57 43.44
CA ALA A 114 -21.06 67.11 44.81
C ALA A 114 -20.33 65.79 45.16
N SER A 115 -19.64 65.82 46.29
CA SER A 115 -18.87 64.76 46.94
C SER A 115 -19.74 63.66 47.58
N ARG A 116 -19.21 62.42 47.72
CA ARG A 116 -19.15 61.70 49.02
C ARG A 116 -18.41 60.34 48.94
N ARG A 117 -17.28 60.30 49.64
CA ARG A 117 -16.68 59.23 50.47
C ARG A 117 -16.56 57.79 49.93
N PHE A 118 -15.29 57.42 49.74
CA PHE A 118 -14.74 56.06 49.76
C PHE A 118 -15.23 55.21 50.95
N ARG A 119 -15.60 53.95 50.66
CA ARG A 119 -15.55 52.80 51.58
C ARG A 119 -14.47 51.83 51.07
N PRO A 120 -13.70 51.15 51.93
CA PRO A 120 -12.46 50.51 51.53
C PRO A 120 -12.70 49.23 50.72
N LEU A 121 -12.01 49.11 49.58
CA LEU A 121 -12.05 48.03 48.58
C LEU A 121 -11.56 46.66 49.09
N TRP A 122 -11.28 46.51 50.39
CA TRP A 122 -10.61 45.33 50.93
C TRP A 122 -11.58 44.20 51.33
N ARG A 123 -12.86 44.50 51.59
CA ARG A 123 -13.89 43.46 51.85
C ARG A 123 -14.47 42.84 50.57
N LYS A 124 -14.47 43.54 49.44
CA LYS A 124 -14.97 43.01 48.16
C LYS A 124 -14.00 42.02 47.49
N LYS A 125 -12.69 42.16 47.71
CA LYS A 125 -11.68 41.27 47.11
C LYS A 125 -11.66 39.85 47.71
N ARG A 126 -11.94 39.71 49.02
CA ARG A 126 -12.04 38.38 49.66
C ARG A 126 -13.30 37.63 49.25
N SER A 127 -14.44 38.30 49.15
CA SER A 127 -15.68 37.66 48.68
C SER A 127 -15.56 37.20 47.24
N ILE A 128 -14.98 38.01 46.34
CA ILE A 128 -14.77 37.62 44.93
C ILE A 128 -13.82 36.44 44.81
N LEU A 129 -12.74 36.38 45.61
CA LEU A 129 -11.80 35.26 45.58
C LEU A 129 -12.44 33.96 46.08
N VAL A 130 -13.25 34.03 47.15
CA VAL A 130 -13.97 32.86 47.69
C VAL A 130 -15.06 32.41 46.73
N THR A 131 -15.79 33.34 46.10
CA THR A 131 -16.79 32.99 45.09
C THR A 131 -16.15 32.40 43.84
N LEU A 132 -14.99 32.90 43.38
CA LEU A 132 -14.23 32.32 42.27
C LEU A 132 -13.67 30.94 42.61
N LEU A 133 -13.18 30.73 43.83
CA LEU A 133 -12.71 29.42 44.29
C LEU A 133 -13.86 28.41 44.39
N LEU A 134 -15.03 28.81 44.88
CA LEU A 134 -16.22 27.95 44.92
C LEU A 134 -16.78 27.68 43.52
N LEU A 135 -16.69 28.64 42.60
CA LEU A 135 -17.01 28.44 41.18
C LEU A 135 -16.03 27.48 40.52
N PHE A 136 -14.73 27.60 40.78
CA PHE A 136 -13.71 26.69 40.26
C PHE A 136 -13.84 25.29 40.84
N SER A 137 -14.11 25.18 42.15
CA SER A 137 -14.39 23.90 42.82
C SER A 137 -15.68 23.27 42.31
N GLY A 138 -16.73 24.07 42.05
CA GLY A 138 -17.97 23.60 41.46
C GLY A 138 -17.78 23.15 40.02
N LEU A 139 -17.06 23.92 39.19
CA LEU A 139 -16.73 23.55 37.81
C LEU A 139 -15.82 22.31 37.75
N TRP A 140 -14.96 22.10 38.74
CA TRP A 140 -14.19 20.86 38.87
C TRP A 140 -15.06 19.67 39.31
N PHE A 141 -15.95 19.86 40.30
CA PHE A 141 -16.85 18.82 40.81
C PHE A 141 -17.95 18.42 39.81
N PHE A 142 -18.35 19.33 38.92
CA PHE A 142 -19.28 19.10 37.81
C PHE A 142 -18.57 18.80 36.47
N GLY A 143 -17.25 18.55 36.48
CA GLY A 143 -16.52 18.03 35.31
C GLY A 143 -16.24 19.02 34.18
N PHE A 144 -16.41 20.33 34.39
CA PHE A 144 -16.22 21.38 33.37
C PHE A 144 -14.74 21.65 33.02
N PHE A 145 -13.81 21.28 33.91
CA PHE A 145 -12.36 21.27 33.68
C PHE A 145 -11.80 19.87 33.47
N SER A 146 -12.67 18.86 33.26
CA SER A 146 -12.25 17.63 32.60
C SER A 146 -12.03 17.96 31.14
N GLU A 147 -10.87 18.55 30.84
CA GLU A 147 -10.32 18.55 29.49
C GLU A 147 -10.31 17.08 29.06
N GLY A 148 -11.22 16.75 28.14
CA GLY A 148 -11.37 15.41 27.60
C GLY A 148 -10.07 15.04 26.93
N SER A 149 -9.20 14.37 27.68
CA SER A 149 -8.19 13.49 27.13
C SER A 149 -8.94 12.44 26.31
N LYS A 150 -9.21 12.74 25.03
CA LYS A 150 -9.53 11.74 24.00
C LYS A 150 -8.26 10.94 23.68
N ALA A 151 -7.67 10.37 24.72
CA ALA A 151 -6.45 9.61 24.71
C ALA A 151 -6.51 8.62 25.87
N ARG A 152 -7.56 7.79 25.88
CA ARG A 152 -7.62 6.52 26.65
C ARG A 152 -8.89 5.73 26.33
N GLU A 153 -9.04 5.34 25.06
CA GLU A 153 -10.10 4.42 24.66
C GLU A 153 -9.69 3.61 23.40
N SER A 154 -8.41 3.27 23.27
CA SER A 154 -7.93 2.50 22.11
C SER A 154 -7.83 1.00 22.43
N ALA A 155 -7.05 0.59 23.42
CA ALA A 155 -6.77 -0.83 23.68
C ALA A 155 -7.96 -1.64 24.24
N SER A 156 -8.82 -1.06 25.09
CA SER A 156 -10.02 -1.73 25.63
C SER A 156 -11.13 -1.88 24.59
N THR A 157 -11.13 -1.01 23.57
CA THR A 157 -12.18 -0.93 22.56
C THR A 157 -11.99 -2.02 21.51
N TRP A 158 -10.75 -2.37 21.14
CA TRP A 158 -10.44 -3.48 20.22
C TRP A 158 -10.94 -4.85 20.70
N ARG A 159 -10.70 -5.21 21.97
CA ARG A 159 -11.17 -6.49 22.55
C ARG A 159 -12.70 -6.55 22.64
N GLY A 160 -13.37 -5.42 22.85
CA GLY A 160 -14.85 -5.32 22.80
C GLY A 160 -15.42 -5.31 21.37
N TRP A 161 -14.70 -4.72 20.42
CA TRP A 161 -15.07 -4.52 19.01
C TRP A 161 -14.96 -5.79 18.14
N LEU A 162 -14.13 -6.76 18.55
CA LEU A 162 -14.09 -8.14 18.05
C LEU A 162 -14.92 -9.13 18.90
N GLY A 163 -15.18 -8.81 20.17
CA GLY A 163 -15.96 -9.65 21.08
C GLY A 163 -17.47 -9.60 20.88
N ALA A 164 -17.98 -8.66 20.08
CA ALA A 164 -19.36 -8.66 19.62
C ALA A 164 -19.53 -9.80 18.61
N SER A 165 -19.93 -10.98 19.09
CA SER A 165 -20.26 -12.11 18.24
C SER A 165 -21.23 -11.68 17.14
N GLU A 166 -20.86 -11.92 15.87
CA GLU A 166 -21.82 -11.79 14.78
C GLU A 166 -23.00 -12.73 15.08
N PRO A 167 -24.26 -12.24 15.05
CA PRO A 167 -25.41 -13.08 15.37
C PRO A 167 -25.42 -14.30 14.46
N THR A 168 -25.31 -15.50 15.04
CA THR A 168 -25.40 -16.76 14.32
C THR A 168 -26.75 -16.82 13.60
N GLY A 169 -26.73 -16.88 12.26
CA GLY A 169 -27.93 -16.95 11.42
C GLY A 169 -28.32 -15.68 10.65
N LYS A 170 -27.60 -14.56 10.78
CA LYS A 170 -27.74 -13.42 9.85
C LYS A 170 -26.82 -13.59 8.64
N LYS A 171 -27.27 -13.15 7.45
CA LYS A 171 -26.46 -13.12 6.22
C LYS A 171 -25.20 -12.29 6.47
N VAL A 172 -24.04 -12.84 6.15
CA VAL A 172 -22.74 -12.16 6.30
C VAL A 172 -22.73 -10.86 5.50
N ASP A 173 -22.39 -9.76 6.17
CA ASP A 173 -22.26 -8.45 5.54
C ASP A 173 -20.80 -8.19 5.21
N TRP A 174 -20.44 -8.45 3.95
CA TRP A 174 -19.09 -8.23 3.45
C TRP A 174 -18.70 -6.76 3.40
N LEU A 175 -19.65 -5.84 3.19
CA LEU A 175 -19.34 -4.41 3.17
C LEU A 175 -19.00 -3.91 4.56
N LYS A 176 -19.68 -4.42 5.59
CA LYS A 176 -19.30 -4.15 6.98
C LYS A 176 -17.90 -4.68 7.28
N ARG A 177 -17.56 -5.90 6.86
CA ARG A 177 -16.19 -6.44 7.02
C ARG A 177 -15.15 -5.60 6.26
N ARG A 178 -15.50 -5.08 5.09
CA ARG A 178 -14.67 -4.13 4.32
C ARG A 178 -14.42 -2.82 5.10
N GLU A 179 -15.44 -2.26 5.74
CA GLU A 179 -15.28 -1.05 6.60
C GLU A 179 -14.29 -1.30 7.74
N ARG A 180 -14.27 -2.50 8.32
CA ARG A 180 -13.29 -2.87 9.37
C ARG A 180 -11.86 -2.85 8.87
N VAL A 181 -11.63 -3.17 7.61
CA VAL A 181 -10.30 -3.05 6.98
C VAL A 181 -9.90 -1.59 6.85
N VAL A 182 -10.84 -0.71 6.47
CA VAL A 182 -10.61 0.74 6.42
C VAL A 182 -10.24 1.27 7.81
N GLU A 183 -10.97 0.87 8.86
CA GLU A 183 -10.64 1.24 10.25
C GLU A 183 -9.22 0.81 10.64
N ALA A 184 -8.79 -0.40 10.25
CA ALA A 184 -7.42 -0.86 10.50
C ALA A 184 -6.37 -0.04 9.73
N PHE A 185 -6.66 0.31 8.47
CA PHE A 185 -5.80 1.19 7.68
C PHE A 185 -5.65 2.57 8.32
N GLU A 186 -6.77 3.20 8.69
CA GLU A 186 -6.76 4.52 9.35
C GLU A 186 -5.93 4.49 10.63
N LEU A 187 -6.02 3.42 11.41
CA LEU A 187 -5.26 3.30 12.66
C LEU A 187 -3.76 3.09 12.43
N SER A 188 -3.37 2.34 11.38
CA SER A 188 -1.97 2.27 10.95
C SER A 188 -1.45 3.61 10.45
N TRP A 189 -2.19 4.25 9.55
CA TRP A 189 -1.80 5.51 8.93
C TRP A 189 -1.72 6.65 9.93
N ASP A 190 -2.73 6.81 10.81
CA ASP A 190 -2.76 7.88 11.80
C ASP A 190 -1.64 7.73 12.84
N ALA A 191 -1.20 6.51 13.11
CA ALA A 191 -0.05 6.25 13.98
C ALA A 191 1.26 6.61 13.27
N TYR A 192 1.43 6.18 12.01
CA TYR A 192 2.56 6.56 11.16
C TYR A 192 2.67 8.09 11.02
N GLU A 193 1.59 8.75 10.63
CA GLU A 193 1.52 10.20 10.44
C GLU A 193 1.85 10.96 11.73
N ARG A 194 1.48 10.42 12.90
CA ARG A 194 1.77 11.08 14.18
C ARG A 194 3.22 10.97 14.61
N TYR A 195 3.86 9.83 14.37
CA TYR A 195 5.15 9.49 14.99
C TYR A 195 6.32 9.39 14.01
N ALA A 196 6.05 9.21 12.72
CA ALA A 196 7.06 8.94 11.70
C ALA A 196 6.71 9.55 10.33
N TRP A 197 5.97 10.66 10.28
CA TRP A 197 5.64 11.34 9.02
C TRP A 197 6.89 11.65 8.18
N GLY A 198 6.88 11.22 6.92
CA GLY A 198 7.98 11.41 5.97
C GLY A 198 9.18 10.48 6.18
N TYR A 199 9.14 9.59 7.18
CA TYR A 199 10.15 8.54 7.35
C TYR A 199 9.81 7.31 6.52
N ASP A 200 10.87 6.64 6.06
CA ASP A 200 10.78 5.40 5.29
C ASP A 200 10.37 4.19 6.14
N GLU A 201 10.84 4.13 7.38
CA GLU A 201 10.51 3.07 8.33
C GLU A 201 9.77 3.64 9.54
N TYR A 202 8.84 2.84 10.07
CA TYR A 202 8.09 3.15 11.28
C TYR A 202 8.17 2.01 12.29
N HIS A 203 8.44 2.38 13.54
CA HIS A 203 8.55 1.49 14.71
C HIS A 203 7.34 1.73 15.64
N PRO A 204 6.26 0.95 15.54
CA PRO A 204 4.99 1.16 16.26
C PRO A 204 5.08 1.18 17.77
N ILE A 205 6.00 0.41 18.35
CA ILE A 205 6.17 0.24 19.80
C ILE A 205 7.01 1.39 20.34
N ALA A 206 8.18 1.64 19.75
CA ALA A 206 9.03 2.77 20.11
C ALA A 206 8.43 4.13 19.74
N LYS A 207 7.48 4.16 18.79
CA LYS A 207 6.86 5.36 18.21
C LYS A 207 7.92 6.29 17.61
N THR A 208 8.82 5.70 16.82
CA THR A 208 9.92 6.39 16.14
C THR A 208 9.92 6.04 14.65
N GLY A 209 10.55 6.91 13.85
CA GLY A 209 10.81 6.65 12.44
C GLY A 209 12.31 6.59 12.14
N ARG A 210 12.68 5.91 11.05
CA ARG A 210 14.05 5.86 10.53
C ARG A 210 14.04 6.08 9.03
N GLN A 211 15.03 6.83 8.54
CA GLN A 211 15.22 6.99 7.11
C GLN A 211 16.14 5.90 6.56
N MET A 212 15.83 5.42 5.36
CA MET A 212 16.73 4.55 4.59
C MET A 212 17.70 5.37 3.74
N ALA A 213 17.26 6.56 3.29
CA ALA A 213 18.09 7.51 2.55
C ALA A 213 18.26 8.84 3.31
N PRO A 214 19.33 9.62 3.06
CA PRO A 214 19.59 10.87 3.79
C PRO A 214 18.42 11.87 3.84
N LYS A 215 17.61 11.93 2.77
CA LYS A 215 16.42 12.79 2.67
C LYS A 215 15.10 12.01 2.71
N GLY A 216 15.15 10.70 2.98
CA GLY A 216 14.02 9.78 2.83
C GLY A 216 13.68 9.49 1.37
N LEU A 217 12.92 8.44 1.15
CA LEU A 217 12.35 8.02 -0.14
C LEU A 217 10.82 8.14 -0.15
N GLY A 218 10.20 8.32 1.02
CA GLY A 218 8.74 8.32 1.16
C GLY A 218 8.16 6.92 1.11
N TRP A 219 8.93 5.93 1.59
CA TRP A 219 8.66 4.51 1.42
C TRP A 219 7.24 4.11 1.82
N ILE A 220 6.78 4.53 3.00
CA ILE A 220 5.41 4.22 3.46
C ILE A 220 4.36 5.10 2.76
N ILE A 221 4.67 6.37 2.48
CA ILE A 221 3.72 7.34 1.92
C ILE A 221 3.31 6.93 0.51
N ILE A 222 4.30 6.70 -0.36
CA ILE A 222 4.07 6.41 -1.79
C ILE A 222 3.36 5.07 -1.96
N ASP A 223 3.82 4.07 -1.20
CA ASP A 223 3.30 2.70 -1.24
C ASP A 223 1.82 2.62 -0.79
N SER A 224 1.37 3.59 0.00
CA SER A 224 -0.01 3.66 0.52
C SER A 224 -0.97 4.52 -0.31
N LEU A 225 -0.51 5.23 -1.34
CA LEU A 225 -1.31 6.21 -2.08
C LEU A 225 -2.56 5.61 -2.71
N ASP A 226 -2.38 4.52 -3.44
CA ASP A 226 -3.47 3.85 -4.16
C ASP A 226 -4.47 3.18 -3.20
N THR A 227 -4.02 2.64 -2.06
CA THR A 227 -4.90 2.11 -1.01
C THR A 227 -5.77 3.24 -0.44
N MET A 228 -5.18 4.41 -0.16
CA MET A 228 -5.95 5.58 0.29
C MET A 228 -7.00 6.01 -0.74
N MET A 229 -6.66 5.96 -2.03
CA MET A 229 -7.61 6.24 -3.12
C MET A 229 -8.77 5.23 -3.14
N LEU A 230 -8.46 3.93 -3.08
CA LEU A 230 -9.46 2.85 -3.10
C LEU A 230 -10.41 2.89 -1.89
N MET A 231 -9.90 3.31 -0.74
CA MET A 231 -10.67 3.45 0.51
C MET A 231 -11.35 4.82 0.65
N ASN A 232 -11.24 5.70 -0.34
CA ASN A 232 -11.82 7.05 -0.35
C ASN A 232 -11.34 7.96 0.82
N LEU A 233 -10.06 7.86 1.19
CA LEU A 233 -9.44 8.60 2.30
C LEU A 233 -8.90 9.96 1.85
N THR A 234 -9.79 10.81 1.31
CA THR A 234 -9.45 12.09 0.65
C THR A 234 -8.55 13.03 1.47
N SER A 235 -8.78 13.17 2.77
CA SER A 235 -7.99 14.07 3.63
C SER A 235 -6.53 13.60 3.76
N ARG A 236 -6.33 12.31 4.06
CA ARG A 236 -5.02 11.67 4.21
C ARG A 236 -4.27 11.67 2.88
N LEU A 237 -4.97 11.36 1.79
CA LEU A 237 -4.42 11.41 0.45
C LEU A 237 -3.98 12.82 0.05
N SER A 238 -4.78 13.85 0.37
CA SER A 238 -4.41 15.25 0.08
C SER A 238 -3.15 15.67 0.83
N HIS A 239 -2.99 15.25 2.09
CA HIS A 239 -1.79 15.54 2.88
C HIS A 239 -0.56 14.81 2.34
N ALA A 240 -0.70 13.53 1.97
CA ALA A 240 0.36 12.78 1.30
C ALA A 240 0.79 13.44 -0.02
N ARG A 241 -0.17 13.86 -0.84
CA ARG A 241 0.08 14.56 -2.11
C ARG A 241 0.81 15.89 -1.91
N GLU A 242 0.49 16.64 -0.85
CA GLU A 242 1.21 17.86 -0.48
C GLU A 242 2.69 17.57 -0.16
N TRP A 243 2.96 16.50 0.59
CA TRP A 243 4.32 16.05 0.90
C TRP A 243 5.09 15.62 -0.37
N LEU A 244 4.45 14.88 -1.29
CA LEU A 244 5.04 14.54 -2.59
C LEU A 244 5.47 15.79 -3.38
N ALA A 245 4.65 16.85 -3.37
CA ALA A 245 4.92 18.07 -4.10
C ALA A 245 6.06 18.89 -3.48
N LYS A 246 6.16 18.94 -2.15
CA LYS A 246 7.06 19.85 -1.43
C LYS A 246 8.38 19.23 -0.98
N ASP A 247 8.31 18.00 -0.48
CA ASP A 247 9.39 17.39 0.30
C ASP A 247 10.09 16.25 -0.45
N LEU A 248 9.36 15.49 -1.28
CA LEU A 248 9.92 14.36 -2.03
C LEU A 248 10.96 14.81 -3.07
N THR A 249 12.19 14.30 -2.93
CA THR A 249 13.29 14.52 -3.87
C THR A 249 14.09 13.24 -4.12
N TRP A 250 14.28 12.91 -5.39
CA TRP A 250 15.18 11.82 -5.80
C TRP A 250 16.64 12.26 -5.89
N ASP A 251 16.91 13.57 -5.87
CA ASP A 251 18.27 14.13 -5.92
C ASP A 251 19.00 14.01 -4.58
N GLN A 252 19.60 12.84 -4.39
CA GLN A 252 20.44 12.49 -3.25
C GLN A 252 21.50 11.47 -3.66
N ASP A 253 22.74 11.66 -3.17
CA ASP A 253 23.86 10.74 -3.38
C ASP A 253 23.71 9.51 -2.46
N GLN A 254 22.82 8.61 -2.85
CA GLN A 254 22.46 7.41 -2.10
C GLN A 254 22.15 6.28 -3.08
N ASP A 255 22.64 5.07 -2.78
CA ASP A 255 22.26 3.86 -3.49
C ASP A 255 20.94 3.28 -2.95
N VAL A 256 20.10 2.81 -3.88
CA VAL A 256 18.83 2.14 -3.59
C VAL A 256 18.77 0.84 -4.38
N ASN A 257 18.01 -0.14 -3.88
CA ASN A 257 17.77 -1.38 -4.63
C ASN A 257 16.87 -1.08 -5.85
N THR A 258 17.30 -1.53 -7.03
CA THR A 258 16.61 -1.27 -8.30
C THR A 258 15.20 -1.88 -8.32
N PHE A 259 15.06 -3.10 -7.80
CA PHE A 259 13.81 -3.83 -7.74
C PHE A 259 12.82 -3.21 -6.76
N GLU A 260 13.19 -3.08 -5.49
CA GLU A 260 12.31 -2.54 -4.44
C GLU A 260 11.81 -1.13 -4.77
N THR A 261 12.70 -0.29 -5.31
CA THR A 261 12.32 1.08 -5.71
C THR A 261 11.40 1.08 -6.93
N THR A 262 11.53 0.10 -7.84
CA THR A 262 10.65 -0.02 -9.00
C THR A 262 9.26 -0.48 -8.58
N ILE A 263 9.16 -1.59 -7.87
CA ILE A 263 7.86 -2.19 -7.57
C ILE A 263 7.05 -1.33 -6.61
N ARG A 264 7.68 -0.70 -5.60
CA ARG A 264 6.99 0.13 -4.59
C ARG A 264 6.82 1.57 -5.06
N MET A 265 7.93 2.26 -5.35
CA MET A 265 7.90 3.70 -5.55
C MET A 265 7.40 4.05 -6.96
N LEU A 266 8.00 3.45 -8.00
CA LEU A 266 7.54 3.67 -9.37
C LEU A 266 6.14 3.07 -9.58
N GLY A 267 5.91 1.84 -9.11
CA GLY A 267 4.60 1.19 -9.13
C GLY A 267 3.50 1.99 -8.43
N GLY A 268 3.75 2.45 -7.20
CA GLY A 268 2.81 3.24 -6.41
C GLY A 268 2.45 4.58 -7.05
N LEU A 269 3.45 5.30 -7.60
CA LEU A 269 3.20 6.55 -8.33
C LEU A 269 2.41 6.33 -9.62
N LEU A 270 2.76 5.29 -10.39
CA LEU A 270 2.04 4.94 -11.63
C LEU A 270 0.60 4.52 -11.35
N SER A 271 0.37 3.79 -10.26
CA SER A 271 -0.97 3.39 -9.86
C SER A 271 -1.79 4.57 -9.33
N ALA A 272 -1.19 5.45 -8.53
CA ALA A 272 -1.84 6.69 -8.09
C ALA A 272 -2.27 7.55 -9.30
N HIS A 273 -1.40 7.68 -10.32
CA HIS A 273 -1.75 8.33 -11.59
C HIS A 273 -2.90 7.62 -12.32
N TYR A 274 -2.84 6.28 -12.43
CA TYR A 274 -3.89 5.51 -13.09
C TYR A 274 -5.25 5.68 -12.41
N LEU A 275 -5.29 5.56 -11.07
CA LEU A 275 -6.54 5.63 -10.30
C LEU A 275 -7.14 7.05 -10.32
N SER A 276 -6.32 8.09 -10.16
CA SER A 276 -6.77 9.49 -10.24
C SER A 276 -7.37 9.82 -11.61
N THR A 277 -6.79 9.29 -12.69
CA THR A 277 -7.24 9.56 -14.07
C THR A 277 -8.49 8.77 -14.45
N GLU A 278 -8.49 7.46 -14.22
CA GLU A 278 -9.55 6.56 -14.72
C GLU A 278 -10.74 6.45 -13.76
N PHE A 279 -10.51 6.73 -12.49
CA PHE A 279 -11.54 6.68 -11.44
C PHE A 279 -11.55 7.99 -10.63
N PRO A 280 -11.85 9.15 -11.26
CA PRO A 280 -11.80 10.46 -10.59
C PRO A 280 -12.76 10.60 -9.40
N GLU A 281 -13.76 9.73 -9.31
CA GLU A 281 -14.70 9.65 -8.19
C GLU A 281 -14.09 8.94 -6.96
N LEU A 282 -13.02 8.15 -7.13
CA LEU A 282 -12.30 7.50 -6.03
C LEU A 282 -11.34 8.52 -5.40
N ALA A 283 -11.70 8.98 -4.21
CA ALA A 283 -10.96 9.99 -3.47
C ALA A 283 -10.73 11.30 -4.26
N ALA A 284 -11.81 11.91 -4.78
CA ALA A 284 -11.76 13.15 -5.54
C ALA A 284 -10.98 14.28 -4.82
N ILE A 285 -9.91 14.75 -5.45
CA ILE A 285 -9.07 15.88 -5.01
C ILE A 285 -9.39 17.09 -5.89
N LYS A 286 -9.57 18.28 -5.29
CA LYS A 286 -9.96 19.51 -6.01
C LYS A 286 -8.86 20.07 -6.92
N ASP A 287 -7.60 19.77 -6.64
CA ASP A 287 -6.42 20.30 -7.34
C ASP A 287 -5.83 19.27 -8.34
N ASP A 288 -6.66 18.34 -8.83
CA ASP A 288 -6.27 17.31 -9.83
C ASP A 288 -7.09 17.46 -11.14
N ASP A 289 -7.77 18.60 -11.31
CA ASP A 289 -8.51 18.91 -12.53
C ASP A 289 -7.56 19.13 -13.73
N PRO A 290 -7.96 18.79 -14.96
CA PRO A 290 -7.15 19.02 -16.14
C PRO A 290 -6.72 20.49 -16.31
N GLY A 291 -5.40 20.72 -16.37
CA GLY A 291 -4.74 22.01 -16.42
C GLY A 291 -4.46 22.66 -15.06
N ALA A 292 -4.77 22.00 -13.93
CA ALA A 292 -4.49 22.50 -12.58
C ALA A 292 -3.04 22.22 -12.14
N ALA A 293 -2.55 23.00 -11.16
CA ALA A 293 -1.22 22.80 -10.59
C ALA A 293 -1.18 21.48 -9.81
N GLY A 294 -0.60 20.44 -10.41
CA GLY A 294 -0.43 19.12 -9.80
C GLY A 294 -1.04 17.96 -10.58
N GLU A 295 -1.81 18.21 -11.66
CA GLU A 295 -2.43 17.18 -12.53
C GLU A 295 -1.45 16.02 -12.83
N ASP A 296 -0.23 16.35 -13.25
CA ASP A 296 0.79 15.38 -13.61
C ASP A 296 1.75 15.02 -12.47
N LEU A 297 1.49 15.41 -11.22
CA LEU A 297 2.45 15.26 -10.11
C LEU A 297 2.96 13.83 -9.96
N TYR A 298 2.07 12.85 -9.97
CA TYR A 298 2.45 11.45 -9.82
C TYR A 298 3.31 10.98 -11.02
N LEU A 299 2.93 11.37 -12.24
CA LEU A 299 3.62 10.99 -13.47
C LEU A 299 4.99 11.67 -13.60
N GLU A 300 5.10 12.95 -13.25
CA GLU A 300 6.35 13.70 -13.23
C GLU A 300 7.35 13.07 -12.24
N LYS A 301 6.89 12.75 -11.02
CA LYS A 301 7.72 12.08 -10.01
C LYS A 301 8.11 10.66 -10.44
N ALA A 302 7.20 9.92 -11.07
CA ALA A 302 7.45 8.59 -11.61
C ALA A 302 8.49 8.63 -12.73
N LYS A 303 8.38 9.58 -13.65
CA LYS A 303 9.34 9.75 -14.75
C LYS A 303 10.74 10.12 -14.25
N ASP A 304 10.87 11.11 -13.35
CA ASP A 304 12.18 11.49 -12.78
C ASP A 304 12.85 10.31 -12.07
N LEU A 305 12.07 9.52 -11.31
CA LEU A 305 12.57 8.29 -10.69
C LEU A 305 13.04 7.28 -11.74
N ALA A 306 12.23 7.00 -12.75
CA ALA A 306 12.55 6.03 -13.78
C ALA A 306 13.78 6.41 -14.62
N ASP A 307 13.95 7.70 -14.93
CA ASP A 307 15.14 8.22 -15.62
C ASP A 307 16.42 7.94 -14.80
N ARG A 308 16.35 7.96 -13.46
CA ARG A 308 17.47 7.59 -12.58
C ARG A 308 17.70 6.08 -12.55
N LEU A 309 16.62 5.32 -12.40
CA LEU A 309 16.66 3.85 -12.37
C LEU A 309 17.18 3.25 -13.68
N LEU A 310 17.00 3.94 -14.81
CA LEU A 310 17.44 3.48 -16.13
C LEU A 310 18.94 3.18 -16.20
N SER A 311 19.75 3.89 -15.41
CA SER A 311 21.20 3.66 -15.31
C SER A 311 21.56 2.29 -14.72
N ALA A 312 20.63 1.60 -14.05
CA ALA A 312 20.83 0.21 -13.64
C ALA A 312 20.99 -0.73 -14.84
N PHE A 313 20.38 -0.41 -15.98
CA PHE A 313 20.39 -1.25 -17.19
C PHE A 313 21.63 -1.04 -18.08
N ASP A 314 22.58 -0.19 -17.68
CA ASP A 314 23.80 0.10 -18.46
C ASP A 314 24.90 -0.95 -18.28
N SER A 315 24.50 -2.17 -17.93
CA SER A 315 25.40 -3.33 -17.91
C SER A 315 25.69 -3.81 -19.34
N PRO A 316 26.83 -4.49 -19.58
CA PRO A 316 27.16 -5.04 -20.91
C PRO A 316 26.12 -6.02 -21.47
N SER A 317 25.41 -6.76 -20.62
CA SER A 317 24.37 -7.71 -21.06
C SER A 317 23.00 -7.04 -21.26
N GLY A 318 22.75 -5.90 -20.61
CA GLY A 318 21.45 -5.25 -20.46
C GLY A 318 20.65 -5.71 -19.25
N VAL A 319 21.08 -6.76 -18.54
CA VAL A 319 20.50 -7.17 -17.24
C VAL A 319 20.82 -6.11 -16.19
N PRO A 320 19.83 -5.59 -15.44
CA PRO A 320 20.07 -4.49 -14.53
C PRO A 320 20.96 -4.89 -13.35
N TYR A 321 21.75 -3.93 -12.90
CA TYR A 321 22.46 -3.99 -11.63
C TYR A 321 21.47 -4.00 -10.45
N ALA A 322 21.84 -4.70 -9.38
CA ALA A 322 20.99 -4.87 -8.18
C ALA A 322 20.67 -3.55 -7.48
N SER A 323 21.55 -2.56 -7.58
CA SER A 323 21.35 -1.24 -6.99
C SER A 323 21.70 -0.12 -7.96
N VAL A 324 21.23 1.07 -7.65
CA VAL A 324 21.48 2.29 -8.43
C VAL A 324 21.65 3.47 -7.49
N ASN A 325 22.63 4.32 -7.77
CA ASN A 325 22.77 5.59 -7.08
C ASN A 325 21.90 6.66 -7.77
N LEU A 326 20.94 7.21 -7.02
CA LEU A 326 19.93 8.12 -7.54
C LEU A 326 20.50 9.49 -7.95
N GLY A 327 21.51 10.00 -7.24
CA GLY A 327 22.13 11.29 -7.53
C GLY A 327 23.21 11.23 -8.62
N GLN A 328 23.93 10.10 -8.70
CA GLN A 328 25.02 9.90 -9.65
C GLN A 328 24.59 9.23 -10.97
N TYR A 329 23.35 8.75 -11.07
CA TYR A 329 22.84 8.01 -12.24
C TYR A 329 23.75 6.85 -12.61
N LYS A 330 24.02 5.98 -11.63
CA LYS A 330 25.00 4.90 -11.78
C LYS A 330 24.49 3.60 -11.18
N GLY A 331 24.43 2.56 -12.01
CA GLY A 331 24.21 1.18 -11.57
C GLY A 331 25.38 0.63 -10.74
N ILE A 332 25.04 -0.15 -9.72
CA ILE A 332 25.96 -0.72 -8.73
C ILE A 332 25.67 -2.22 -8.61
N VAL A 333 26.71 -3.03 -8.83
CA VAL A 333 26.66 -4.49 -8.65
C VAL A 333 26.19 -4.85 -7.23
N SER A 334 25.61 -6.04 -7.08
CA SER A 334 25.23 -6.52 -5.75
C SER A 334 26.41 -6.44 -4.78
N HIS A 335 26.17 -5.87 -3.60
CA HIS A 335 27.14 -5.83 -2.50
C HIS A 335 27.44 -7.23 -1.92
N ALA A 336 26.61 -8.22 -2.29
CA ALA A 336 26.72 -9.61 -1.87
C ALA A 336 26.88 -10.54 -3.09
N ASP A 337 26.89 -11.86 -2.84
CA ASP A 337 26.67 -12.88 -3.88
C ASP A 337 27.64 -12.81 -5.09
N GLY A 338 28.88 -12.38 -4.84
CA GLY A 338 29.90 -12.24 -5.87
C GLY A 338 29.53 -11.23 -6.98
N GLY A 339 28.66 -10.27 -6.67
CA GLY A 339 28.19 -9.26 -7.61
C GLY A 339 27.01 -9.69 -8.50
N ALA A 340 26.45 -10.89 -8.32
CA ALA A 340 25.26 -11.33 -9.04
C ALA A 340 23.99 -10.63 -8.52
N SER A 341 23.13 -10.22 -9.44
CA SER A 341 21.77 -9.76 -9.13
C SER A 341 20.87 -10.96 -8.88
N SER A 342 19.79 -10.77 -8.14
CA SER A 342 18.75 -11.81 -8.04
C SER A 342 17.88 -11.85 -9.29
N THR A 343 17.52 -13.05 -9.71
CA THR A 343 16.78 -13.25 -10.96
C THR A 343 15.42 -12.55 -10.91
N ALA A 344 14.65 -12.73 -9.84
CA ALA A 344 13.39 -12.01 -9.62
C ALA A 344 13.60 -10.48 -9.64
N GLU A 345 14.64 -9.96 -8.97
CA GLU A 345 14.92 -8.50 -8.95
C GLU A 345 15.14 -7.92 -10.35
N THR A 346 15.77 -8.68 -11.26
CA THR A 346 16.01 -8.23 -12.64
C THR A 346 14.81 -8.40 -13.57
N THR A 347 13.88 -9.30 -13.22
CA THR A 347 12.77 -9.74 -14.07
C THR A 347 11.39 -9.34 -13.52
N THR A 348 11.39 -8.40 -12.58
CA THR A 348 10.18 -7.84 -11.96
C THR A 348 10.21 -6.32 -11.99
N LEU A 349 10.43 -5.80 -13.20
CA LEU A 349 10.50 -4.36 -13.52
C LEU A 349 9.62 -4.01 -14.74
N GLN A 350 9.14 -5.04 -15.43
CA GLN A 350 8.60 -4.94 -16.78
C GLN A 350 7.26 -4.22 -16.77
N LEU A 351 6.38 -4.49 -15.80
CA LEU A 351 5.04 -3.92 -15.78
C LEU A 351 5.08 -2.40 -15.59
N GLU A 352 5.95 -1.92 -14.71
CA GLU A 352 6.13 -0.52 -14.35
C GLU A 352 6.72 0.25 -15.53
N PHE A 353 7.86 -0.20 -16.05
CA PHE A 353 8.54 0.46 -17.17
C PHE A 353 7.72 0.39 -18.47
N LYS A 354 7.00 -0.70 -18.75
CA LYS A 354 6.11 -0.79 -19.92
C LYS A 354 4.94 0.18 -19.81
N TYR A 355 4.34 0.32 -18.64
CA TYR A 355 3.26 1.27 -18.45
C TYR A 355 3.76 2.72 -18.48
N LEU A 356 4.92 3.01 -17.90
CA LEU A 356 5.54 4.33 -18.03
C LEU A 356 5.86 4.66 -19.50
N ALA A 357 6.41 3.71 -20.26
CA ALA A 357 6.63 3.88 -21.70
C ALA A 357 5.32 4.20 -22.42
N LYS A 358 4.23 3.54 -22.04
CA LYS A 358 2.89 3.77 -22.60
C LYS A 358 2.37 5.19 -22.33
N LEU A 359 2.61 5.73 -21.15
CA LEU A 359 2.19 7.09 -20.76
C LEU A 359 3.05 8.18 -21.43
N THR A 360 4.36 8.00 -21.43
CA THR A 360 5.32 9.00 -21.91
C THR A 360 5.56 8.96 -23.42
N GLY A 361 5.34 7.81 -24.06
CA GLY A 361 5.75 7.55 -25.44
C GLY A 361 7.25 7.28 -25.60
N GLU A 362 8.02 7.20 -24.51
CA GLU A 362 9.45 6.95 -24.53
C GLU A 362 9.75 5.46 -24.65
N LYS A 363 10.10 5.04 -25.87
CA LYS A 363 10.32 3.63 -26.22
C LYS A 363 11.50 2.99 -25.49
N GLU A 364 12.46 3.77 -25.00
CA GLU A 364 13.65 3.25 -24.33
C GLU A 364 13.30 2.42 -23.08
N PHE A 365 12.35 2.88 -22.26
CA PHE A 365 11.86 2.14 -21.11
C PHE A 365 11.35 0.74 -21.47
N TRP A 366 10.58 0.65 -22.56
CA TRP A 366 10.07 -0.61 -23.10
C TRP A 366 11.20 -1.53 -23.57
N ASP A 367 12.12 -1.00 -24.37
CA ASP A 367 13.18 -1.78 -25.00
C ASP A 367 14.17 -2.34 -23.97
N LYS A 368 14.49 -1.57 -22.92
CA LYS A 368 15.41 -1.98 -21.87
C LYS A 368 14.86 -3.19 -21.10
N VAL A 369 13.60 -3.16 -20.67
CA VAL A 369 13.01 -4.28 -19.91
C VAL A 369 12.70 -5.51 -20.76
N GLU A 370 12.37 -5.33 -22.04
CA GLU A 370 12.25 -6.43 -23.01
C GLU A 370 13.59 -7.16 -23.23
N ARG A 371 14.68 -6.40 -23.32
CA ARG A 371 16.03 -6.96 -23.51
C ARG A 371 16.43 -7.87 -22.35
N VAL A 372 16.02 -7.56 -21.12
CA VAL A 372 16.28 -8.44 -19.96
C VAL A 372 15.63 -9.80 -20.16
N MET A 373 14.36 -9.83 -20.57
CA MET A 373 13.63 -11.08 -20.79
C MET A 373 14.25 -11.93 -21.90
N GLU A 374 14.73 -11.28 -22.97
CA GLU A 374 15.49 -11.95 -24.03
C GLU A 374 16.77 -12.62 -23.49
N VAL A 375 17.56 -11.93 -22.67
CA VAL A 375 18.79 -12.48 -22.10
C VAL A 375 18.49 -13.66 -21.17
N VAL A 376 17.48 -13.52 -20.32
CA VAL A 376 17.05 -14.56 -19.37
C VAL A 376 16.57 -15.81 -20.12
N ASP A 377 15.70 -15.69 -21.13
CA ASP A 377 15.26 -16.85 -21.91
C ASP A 377 16.44 -17.47 -22.68
N ASN A 378 17.35 -16.66 -23.24
CA ASN A 378 18.48 -17.14 -24.02
C ASN A 378 19.50 -17.98 -23.25
N ASN A 379 19.47 -17.95 -21.91
CA ASN A 379 20.27 -18.85 -21.07
C ASN A 379 19.84 -20.31 -21.20
N GLY A 380 18.61 -20.59 -21.63
CA GLY A 380 18.16 -21.96 -21.86
C GLY A 380 17.88 -22.75 -20.59
N ALA A 381 17.35 -22.09 -19.55
CA ALA A 381 16.88 -22.74 -18.33
C ALA A 381 15.92 -23.90 -18.66
N GLN A 382 16.21 -25.07 -18.09
CA GLN A 382 15.47 -26.30 -18.39
C GLN A 382 14.04 -26.23 -17.83
N ASP A 383 13.05 -26.63 -18.64
CA ASP A 383 11.63 -26.66 -18.27
C ASP A 383 11.14 -25.32 -17.66
N GLY A 384 11.71 -24.18 -18.11
CA GLY A 384 11.33 -22.84 -17.64
C GLY A 384 11.75 -22.48 -16.21
N LEU A 385 12.47 -23.36 -15.50
CA LEU A 385 12.87 -23.16 -14.12
C LEU A 385 14.25 -22.50 -14.01
N VAL A 386 14.28 -21.27 -13.50
CA VAL A 386 15.47 -20.42 -13.49
C VAL A 386 16.21 -20.47 -12.14
N PRO A 387 17.56 -20.46 -12.13
CA PRO A 387 18.33 -20.22 -10.92
C PRO A 387 18.04 -18.83 -10.34
N ILE A 388 18.18 -18.67 -9.01
CA ILE A 388 17.83 -17.42 -8.30
C ILE A 388 18.84 -16.27 -8.47
N TYR A 389 19.97 -16.49 -9.15
CA TYR A 389 21.00 -15.47 -9.37
C TYR A 389 21.42 -15.38 -10.84
N ILE A 390 21.67 -14.16 -11.31
CA ILE A 390 22.16 -13.84 -12.65
C ILE A 390 23.23 -12.74 -12.60
N TYR A 391 24.31 -12.90 -13.36
CA TYR A 391 25.34 -11.86 -13.45
C TYR A 391 24.89 -10.75 -14.40
N ALA A 392 24.79 -9.52 -13.91
CA ALA A 392 24.45 -8.36 -14.74
C ALA A 392 25.48 -8.13 -15.88
N THR A 393 26.75 -8.46 -15.66
CA THR A 393 27.81 -8.23 -16.64
C THR A 393 27.79 -9.20 -17.82
N THR A 394 27.59 -10.49 -17.57
CA THR A 394 27.61 -11.53 -18.62
C THR A 394 26.20 -11.90 -19.09
N GLY A 395 25.19 -11.68 -18.27
CA GLY A 395 23.83 -12.15 -18.50
C GLY A 395 23.64 -13.63 -18.22
N GLU A 396 24.62 -14.32 -17.61
CA GLU A 396 24.57 -15.76 -17.33
C GLU A 396 24.08 -16.04 -15.91
N PHE A 397 23.32 -17.12 -15.73
CA PHE A 397 22.91 -17.58 -14.40
C PHE A 397 24.11 -18.00 -13.54
N ARG A 398 24.00 -17.76 -12.23
CA ARG A 398 24.97 -18.18 -11.22
C ARG A 398 24.39 -19.31 -10.38
N GLY A 399 25.07 -20.45 -10.39
CA GLY A 399 24.64 -21.65 -9.65
C GLY A 399 23.38 -22.27 -10.24
N ASP A 400 22.80 -23.22 -9.49
CA ASP A 400 21.68 -24.06 -9.91
C ASP A 400 20.55 -24.10 -8.87
N ASN A 401 20.60 -23.25 -7.85
CA ASN A 401 19.53 -23.15 -6.84
C ASN A 401 18.26 -22.58 -7.46
N ILE A 402 17.20 -23.39 -7.49
CA ILE A 402 15.89 -23.05 -8.03
C ILE A 402 14.87 -23.10 -6.89
N ARG A 403 14.19 -21.98 -6.68
CA ARG A 403 13.05 -21.87 -5.77
C ARG A 403 12.08 -20.81 -6.25
N LEU A 404 10.82 -20.96 -5.88
CA LEU A 404 9.73 -20.02 -6.16
C LEU A 404 9.40 -19.15 -4.93
N GLY A 405 10.23 -19.21 -3.90
CA GLY A 405 10.26 -18.20 -2.84
C GLY A 405 11.21 -17.06 -3.19
N SER A 406 11.78 -16.43 -2.16
CA SER A 406 12.59 -15.22 -2.30
C SER A 406 13.66 -15.34 -3.39
N ARG A 407 13.77 -14.30 -4.24
CA ARG A 407 14.72 -14.15 -5.37
C ARG A 407 14.35 -14.92 -6.64
N GLY A 408 13.27 -15.71 -6.63
CA GLY A 408 12.78 -16.44 -7.79
C GLY A 408 11.29 -16.28 -8.07
N ASP A 409 10.46 -16.11 -7.04
CA ASP A 409 9.00 -15.86 -7.08
C ASP A 409 8.50 -15.01 -8.27
N SER A 410 8.75 -13.71 -8.22
CA SER A 410 8.09 -12.69 -9.04
C SER A 410 8.55 -12.67 -10.50
N TYR A 411 9.65 -13.37 -10.83
CA TYR A 411 9.96 -13.74 -12.22
C TYR A 411 8.78 -14.48 -12.85
N TYR A 412 8.28 -15.53 -12.19
CA TYR A 412 7.19 -16.36 -12.72
C TYR A 412 5.87 -15.59 -12.77
N GLU A 413 5.63 -14.75 -11.76
CA GLU A 413 4.49 -13.84 -11.69
C GLU A 413 4.45 -12.88 -12.90
N TYR A 414 5.57 -12.26 -13.23
CA TYR A 414 5.64 -11.24 -14.29
C TYR A 414 5.58 -11.83 -15.70
N LEU A 415 5.81 -13.13 -15.89
CA LEU A 415 5.56 -13.79 -17.18
C LEU A 415 4.07 -13.62 -17.56
N ILE A 416 3.18 -14.18 -16.76
CA ILE A 416 1.75 -14.14 -17.09
C ILE A 416 1.19 -12.71 -16.98
N LYS A 417 1.67 -11.92 -16.02
CA LYS A 417 1.19 -10.54 -15.86
C LYS A 417 1.59 -9.63 -17.02
N GLN A 418 2.76 -9.80 -17.65
CA GLN A 418 3.12 -9.04 -18.87
C GLN A 418 2.20 -9.36 -20.05
N TYR A 419 1.93 -10.65 -20.27
CA TYR A 419 0.97 -11.08 -21.30
C TYR A 419 -0.41 -10.45 -21.07
N LEU A 420 -0.89 -10.43 -19.83
CA LEU A 420 -2.19 -9.85 -19.49
C LEU A 420 -2.20 -8.32 -19.58
N GLN A 421 -1.14 -7.65 -19.13
CA GLN A 421 -1.03 -6.19 -19.15
C GLN A 421 -1.07 -5.65 -20.58
N THR A 422 -0.45 -6.35 -21.53
CA THR A 422 -0.46 -5.97 -22.95
C THR A 422 -1.70 -6.43 -23.72
N ASN A 423 -2.81 -6.72 -23.02
CA ASN A 423 -4.03 -7.25 -23.62
C ASN A 423 -3.77 -8.48 -24.50
N LYS A 424 -2.89 -9.38 -24.04
CA LYS A 424 -2.57 -10.65 -24.70
C LYS A 424 -1.84 -10.47 -26.04
N GLN A 425 -1.21 -9.32 -26.27
CA GLN A 425 -0.50 -9.02 -27.52
C GLN A 425 0.95 -9.51 -27.54
N GLU A 426 1.45 -10.03 -26.41
CA GLU A 426 2.80 -10.59 -26.26
C GLU A 426 2.75 -12.08 -25.89
N PRO A 427 2.38 -12.98 -26.83
CA PRO A 427 2.16 -14.40 -26.54
C PRO A 427 3.41 -15.14 -26.03
N ILE A 428 4.61 -14.60 -26.29
CA ILE A 428 5.87 -15.15 -25.79
C ILE A 428 5.87 -15.33 -24.27
N TYR A 429 5.24 -14.42 -23.54
CA TYR A 429 5.21 -14.46 -22.08
C TYR A 429 4.17 -15.48 -21.55
N GLU A 430 3.10 -15.75 -22.32
CA GLU A 430 2.18 -16.87 -22.05
C GLU A 430 2.90 -18.21 -22.27
N GLU A 431 3.67 -18.34 -23.36
CA GLU A 431 4.47 -19.55 -23.63
C GLU A 431 5.52 -19.81 -22.54
N MET A 432 6.24 -18.77 -22.09
CA MET A 432 7.21 -18.89 -21.00
C MET A 432 6.54 -19.29 -19.69
N TRP A 433 5.36 -18.73 -19.40
CA TRP A 433 4.56 -19.09 -18.22
C TRP A 433 4.11 -20.55 -18.27
N GLU A 434 3.58 -21.00 -19.41
CA GLU A 434 3.11 -22.38 -19.58
C GLU A 434 4.24 -23.40 -19.41
N ASP A 435 5.43 -23.11 -19.96
CA ASP A 435 6.61 -23.94 -19.79
C ASP A 435 7.07 -23.99 -18.34
N ALA A 436 7.13 -22.83 -17.67
CA ALA A 436 7.54 -22.75 -16.27
C ALA A 436 6.55 -23.49 -15.35
N LEU A 437 5.24 -23.36 -15.58
CA LEU A 437 4.23 -24.06 -14.77
C LEU A 437 4.29 -25.58 -14.98
N ASP A 438 4.54 -26.04 -16.20
CA ASP A 438 4.79 -27.46 -16.48
C ASP A 438 6.06 -27.95 -15.78
N GLY A 439 7.12 -27.13 -15.77
CA GLY A 439 8.35 -27.38 -15.01
C GLY A 439 8.11 -27.48 -13.50
N VAL A 440 7.33 -26.55 -12.92
CA VAL A 440 6.94 -26.56 -11.51
C VAL A 440 6.24 -27.88 -11.17
N ARG A 441 5.24 -28.29 -11.97
CA ARG A 441 4.53 -29.57 -11.78
C ARG A 441 5.47 -30.76 -11.83
N LYS A 442 6.40 -30.77 -12.77
CA LYS A 442 7.32 -31.88 -13.00
C LYS A 442 8.37 -32.02 -11.91
N HIS A 443 8.91 -30.91 -11.42
CA HIS A 443 10.13 -30.92 -10.61
C HIS A 443 9.95 -30.49 -9.17
N LEU A 444 8.93 -29.67 -8.86
CA LEU A 444 8.79 -28.98 -7.58
C LEU A 444 7.56 -29.39 -6.78
N ILE A 445 6.53 -29.93 -7.44
CA ILE A 445 5.31 -30.41 -6.76
C ILE A 445 5.52 -31.81 -6.19
N THR A 446 5.21 -31.95 -4.91
CA THR A 446 5.17 -33.22 -4.15
C THR A 446 4.02 -33.19 -3.13
N TYR A 447 3.88 -34.26 -2.34
CA TYR A 447 2.80 -34.40 -1.37
C TYR A 447 3.32 -34.69 0.05
N SER A 448 2.71 -34.05 1.05
CA SER A 448 3.07 -34.20 2.45
C SER A 448 2.52 -35.51 3.07
N LYS A 449 3.02 -35.87 4.25
CA LYS A 449 2.54 -36.98 5.08
C LYS A 449 2.20 -36.52 6.49
N PRO A 450 1.20 -37.14 7.14
CA PRO A 450 0.38 -38.27 6.66
C PRO A 450 -0.82 -37.90 5.77
N SER A 451 -1.10 -36.62 5.55
CA SER A 451 -2.40 -36.18 5.04
C SER A 451 -2.42 -35.87 3.54
N GLY A 452 -1.27 -35.72 2.89
CA GLY A 452 -1.20 -35.55 1.43
C GLY A 452 -1.54 -34.16 0.94
N PHE A 453 -1.10 -33.09 1.62
CA PHE A 453 -1.18 -31.72 1.11
C PHE A 453 -0.23 -31.54 -0.07
N THR A 454 -0.63 -30.73 -1.05
CA THR A 454 0.22 -30.37 -2.18
C THR A 454 1.27 -29.36 -1.73
N VAL A 455 2.55 -29.72 -1.89
CA VAL A 455 3.70 -28.92 -1.47
C VAL A 455 4.49 -28.49 -2.71
N LEU A 456 4.81 -27.21 -2.79
CA LEU A 456 5.74 -26.66 -3.77
C LEU A 456 7.10 -26.51 -3.10
N GLY A 457 8.01 -27.44 -3.37
CA GLY A 457 9.35 -27.48 -2.78
C GLY A 457 10.41 -26.72 -3.58
N GLU A 458 11.64 -26.75 -3.08
CA GLU A 458 12.81 -26.10 -3.69
C GLU A 458 13.79 -27.14 -4.24
N ARG A 459 14.65 -26.74 -5.18
CA ARG A 459 15.78 -27.52 -5.70
C ARG A 459 17.09 -26.75 -5.45
N PRO A 460 17.67 -26.84 -4.23
CA PRO A 460 18.84 -26.06 -3.87
C PRO A 460 20.10 -26.36 -4.69
N SER A 461 20.19 -27.57 -5.26
CA SER A 461 21.33 -28.08 -6.03
C SER A 461 20.91 -28.54 -7.43
N GLY A 462 20.06 -27.74 -8.09
CA GLY A 462 19.57 -28.02 -9.45
C GLY A 462 18.49 -29.09 -9.54
N LEU A 463 17.92 -29.22 -10.75
CA LEU A 463 16.80 -30.13 -11.03
C LEU A 463 17.11 -31.62 -10.78
N ASN A 464 18.39 -32.00 -10.87
CA ASN A 464 18.85 -33.36 -10.60
C ASN A 464 19.21 -33.60 -9.12
N GLY A 465 19.25 -32.53 -8.30
CA GLY A 465 19.52 -32.59 -6.87
C GLY A 465 18.28 -33.03 -6.06
N GLU A 466 18.39 -33.05 -4.73
CA GLU A 466 17.28 -33.38 -3.84
C GLU A 466 16.19 -32.29 -3.85
N LEU A 467 14.92 -32.70 -3.72
CA LEU A 467 13.81 -31.78 -3.49
C LEU A 467 13.74 -31.44 -2.01
N SER A 468 13.92 -30.16 -1.67
CA SER A 468 13.69 -29.68 -0.31
C SER A 468 12.20 -29.41 -0.10
N PRO A 469 11.52 -30.03 0.89
CA PRO A 469 10.12 -29.76 1.21
C PRO A 469 9.96 -28.48 2.05
N LYS A 470 10.75 -27.46 1.73
CA LYS A 470 10.69 -26.12 2.33
C LYS A 470 9.80 -25.25 1.44
N MET A 471 8.86 -24.53 2.04
CA MET A 471 8.02 -23.56 1.37
C MET A 471 8.04 -22.24 2.13
N ASP A 472 8.54 -21.19 1.48
CA ASP A 472 8.43 -19.81 1.99
C ASP A 472 6.94 -19.39 1.93
N HIS A 473 6.51 -18.56 2.88
CA HIS A 473 5.19 -17.91 2.82
C HIS A 473 5.00 -17.13 1.52
N LEU A 474 6.08 -16.55 0.99
CA LEU A 474 6.14 -15.91 -0.32
C LEU A 474 5.52 -16.78 -1.43
N VAL A 475 5.77 -18.09 -1.45
CA VAL A 475 5.26 -19.03 -2.48
C VAL A 475 3.73 -19.03 -2.57
N CYS A 476 3.04 -18.58 -1.52
CA CYS A 476 1.59 -18.48 -1.48
C CYS A 476 0.97 -17.46 -2.44
N PHE A 477 1.75 -16.74 -3.26
CA PHE A 477 1.26 -15.97 -4.41
C PHE A 477 0.85 -16.86 -5.59
N MET A 478 1.43 -18.06 -5.69
CA MET A 478 1.25 -18.98 -6.82
C MET A 478 -0.20 -19.43 -7.05
N PRO A 479 -1.01 -19.79 -6.03
CA PRO A 479 -2.41 -20.13 -6.24
C PRO A 479 -3.20 -19.08 -7.02
N GLY A 480 -3.08 -17.82 -6.61
CA GLY A 480 -3.71 -16.68 -7.27
C GLY A 480 -3.21 -16.49 -8.70
N THR A 481 -1.89 -16.57 -8.90
CA THR A 481 -1.25 -16.42 -10.21
C THR A 481 -1.63 -17.55 -11.19
N ILE A 482 -1.69 -18.80 -10.73
CA ILE A 482 -2.15 -19.94 -11.54
C ILE A 482 -3.61 -19.74 -11.96
N ALA A 483 -4.48 -19.37 -11.02
CA ALA A 483 -5.88 -19.11 -11.34
C ALA A 483 -6.03 -17.94 -12.32
N LEU A 484 -5.24 -16.88 -12.14
CA LEU A 484 -5.20 -15.72 -13.04
C LEU A 484 -4.75 -16.13 -14.44
N GLY A 485 -3.72 -16.96 -14.58
CA GLY A 485 -3.24 -17.45 -15.87
C GLY A 485 -4.24 -18.37 -16.58
N ALA A 486 -4.86 -19.30 -15.85
CA ALA A 486 -5.84 -20.23 -16.42
C ALA A 486 -7.09 -19.51 -16.97
N THR A 487 -7.52 -18.44 -16.31
CA THR A 487 -8.77 -17.73 -16.63
C THR A 487 -8.57 -16.41 -17.38
N GLY A 488 -7.39 -15.81 -17.31
CA GLY A 488 -7.12 -14.46 -17.83
C GLY A 488 -7.81 -13.34 -17.02
N GLY A 489 -8.33 -13.63 -15.83
CA GLY A 489 -8.98 -12.67 -14.92
C GLY A 489 -10.52 -12.62 -14.99
N ILE A 490 -11.16 -13.42 -15.85
CA ILE A 490 -12.63 -13.54 -15.86
C ILE A 490 -13.10 -14.66 -14.92
N PRO A 491 -14.39 -14.69 -14.52
CA PRO A 491 -14.91 -15.77 -13.68
C PRO A 491 -14.70 -17.15 -14.31
N GLU A 492 -14.34 -18.16 -13.52
CA GLU A 492 -14.04 -19.52 -13.99
C GLU A 492 -15.21 -20.13 -14.77
N ALA A 493 -16.45 -19.88 -14.33
CA ALA A 493 -17.65 -20.35 -15.01
C ALA A 493 -17.79 -19.78 -16.43
N GLU A 494 -17.25 -18.59 -16.68
CA GLU A 494 -17.18 -17.97 -18.01
C GLU A 494 -15.96 -18.48 -18.78
N ALA A 495 -14.79 -18.55 -18.14
CA ALA A 495 -13.56 -19.06 -18.75
C ALA A 495 -13.72 -20.49 -19.29
N ARG A 496 -14.43 -21.37 -18.56
CA ARG A 496 -14.76 -22.75 -18.97
C ARG A 496 -15.59 -22.85 -20.25
N ARG A 497 -16.27 -21.77 -20.65
CA ARG A 497 -17.08 -21.73 -21.89
C ARG A 497 -16.27 -21.28 -23.10
N LEU A 498 -15.05 -20.76 -22.89
CA LEU A 498 -14.19 -20.31 -23.98
C LEU A 498 -13.62 -21.51 -24.76
N PRO A 499 -13.47 -21.40 -26.10
CA PRO A 499 -12.83 -22.44 -26.91
C PRO A 499 -11.38 -22.75 -26.51
N THR A 500 -10.72 -21.81 -25.83
CA THR A 500 -9.36 -21.95 -25.31
C THR A 500 -9.28 -22.71 -23.98
N TRP A 501 -10.42 -23.16 -23.42
CA TRP A 501 -10.43 -23.99 -22.22
C TRP A 501 -10.12 -25.44 -22.56
N ASN A 502 -9.19 -26.05 -21.83
CA ASN A 502 -8.73 -27.41 -22.07
C ASN A 502 -8.45 -28.13 -20.74
N LYS A 503 -8.11 -29.42 -20.83
CA LYS A 503 -7.82 -30.25 -19.66
C LYS A 503 -6.66 -29.71 -18.80
N LYS A 504 -5.64 -29.10 -19.42
CA LYS A 504 -4.51 -28.48 -18.70
C LYS A 504 -5.01 -27.35 -17.78
N LYS A 505 -5.91 -26.49 -18.25
CA LYS A 505 -6.52 -25.43 -17.43
C LYS A 505 -7.39 -25.97 -16.28
N ASP A 506 -8.05 -27.11 -16.46
CA ASP A 506 -8.71 -27.80 -15.35
C ASP A 506 -7.72 -28.29 -14.30
N GLU A 507 -6.57 -28.82 -14.72
CA GLU A 507 -5.48 -29.25 -13.85
C GLU A 507 -4.78 -28.05 -13.17
N ASP A 508 -4.70 -26.89 -13.82
CA ASP A 508 -4.22 -25.60 -13.29
C ASP A 508 -5.12 -25.09 -12.17
N MET A 509 -6.43 -25.03 -12.43
CA MET A 509 -7.39 -24.62 -11.40
C MET A 509 -7.48 -25.62 -10.24
N LYS A 510 -7.19 -26.90 -10.47
CA LYS A 510 -7.09 -27.89 -9.39
C LYS A 510 -5.84 -27.64 -8.53
N LEU A 511 -4.67 -27.48 -9.15
CA LEU A 511 -3.42 -27.17 -8.47
C LEU A 511 -3.52 -25.89 -7.65
N ALA A 512 -4.13 -24.83 -8.20
CA ALA A 512 -4.37 -23.58 -7.50
C ALA A 512 -5.17 -23.78 -6.20
N ARG A 513 -6.26 -24.56 -6.24
CA ARG A 513 -7.05 -24.86 -5.03
C ARG A 513 -6.27 -25.65 -3.99
N GLU A 514 -5.51 -26.64 -4.42
CA GLU A 514 -4.71 -27.48 -3.53
C GLU A 514 -3.60 -26.68 -2.84
N LEU A 515 -2.85 -25.87 -3.59
CA LEU A 515 -1.83 -25.00 -3.02
C LEU A 515 -2.43 -23.94 -2.08
N MET A 516 -3.58 -23.35 -2.44
CA MET A 516 -4.28 -22.42 -1.54
C MET A 516 -4.69 -23.10 -0.23
N GLN A 517 -5.10 -24.36 -0.29
CA GLN A 517 -5.42 -25.14 0.91
C GLN A 517 -4.18 -25.36 1.79
N THR A 518 -3.03 -25.70 1.19
CA THR A 518 -1.75 -25.84 1.92
C THR A 518 -1.35 -24.52 2.58
N CYS A 519 -1.42 -23.41 1.84
CA CYS A 519 -1.15 -22.07 2.37
C CYS A 519 -2.07 -21.71 3.53
N TRP A 520 -3.37 -22.04 3.44
CA TRP A 520 -4.29 -21.85 4.56
C TRP A 520 -3.96 -22.76 5.77
N GLY A 521 -3.47 -23.97 5.51
CA GLY A 521 -2.95 -24.88 6.53
C GLY A 521 -1.80 -24.29 7.34
N MET A 522 -0.90 -23.52 6.70
CA MET A 522 0.20 -22.82 7.39
C MET A 522 -0.32 -21.83 8.43
N TYR A 523 -1.41 -21.11 8.14
CA TYR A 523 -2.05 -20.20 9.10
C TYR A 523 -2.71 -20.98 10.24
N LYS A 524 -3.44 -22.05 9.92
CA LYS A 524 -4.15 -22.88 10.91
C LYS A 524 -3.21 -23.63 11.87
N TRP A 525 -2.00 -23.94 11.40
CA TRP A 525 -1.02 -24.63 12.20
C TRP A 525 -0.49 -23.76 13.35
N MET A 526 -0.21 -22.48 13.05
CA MET A 526 0.38 -21.51 13.98
C MET A 526 -0.60 -21.09 15.09
N ALA A 527 -0.08 -20.91 16.32
CA ALA A 527 -0.89 -20.59 17.49
C ALA A 527 -1.75 -19.32 17.33
N THR A 528 -1.20 -18.26 16.72
CA THR A 528 -1.92 -16.99 16.49
C THR A 528 -2.88 -17.04 15.31
N GLY A 529 -2.87 -18.09 14.50
CA GLY A 529 -3.60 -18.09 13.23
C GLY A 529 -2.97 -17.18 12.17
N LEU A 530 -1.68 -16.86 12.30
CA LEU A 530 -0.85 -16.14 11.32
C LEU A 530 0.33 -17.03 10.94
N ALA A 531 0.52 -17.30 9.64
CA ALA A 531 1.61 -18.13 9.16
C ALA A 531 2.99 -17.54 9.54
N GLY A 532 3.94 -18.43 9.84
CA GLY A 532 5.36 -18.06 9.91
C GLY A 532 5.95 -17.82 8.52
N GLU A 533 7.18 -17.33 8.48
CA GLU A 533 7.90 -17.01 7.25
C GLU A 533 8.19 -18.23 6.37
N ILE A 534 8.56 -19.36 6.98
CA ILE A 534 8.94 -20.59 6.28
C ILE A 534 8.27 -21.78 6.96
N THR A 535 7.69 -22.67 6.16
CA THR A 535 7.14 -23.94 6.63
C THR A 535 7.82 -25.11 5.92
N TYR A 536 8.10 -26.15 6.68
CA TYR A 536 8.69 -27.40 6.23
C TYR A 536 7.62 -28.48 6.27
N PHE A 537 7.71 -29.42 5.32
CA PHE A 537 6.76 -30.49 5.18
C PHE A 537 7.43 -31.85 5.28
N ASN A 538 6.75 -32.79 5.93
CA ASN A 538 7.15 -34.18 5.92
C ASN A 538 6.74 -34.81 4.59
N ILE A 539 7.68 -35.30 3.79
CA ILE A 539 7.41 -35.90 2.47
C ILE A 539 8.00 -37.31 2.36
N ASP A 540 7.60 -38.04 1.32
CA ASP A 540 8.23 -39.30 0.96
C ASP A 540 9.67 -39.15 0.45
N ASN A 541 10.49 -40.18 0.66
CA ASN A 541 11.81 -40.31 0.06
C ASN A 541 11.92 -41.64 -0.70
N PRO A 542 11.97 -41.63 -2.05
CA PRO A 542 11.98 -40.45 -2.92
C PRO A 542 10.64 -39.69 -2.93
N PRO A 543 10.64 -38.37 -3.23
CA PRO A 543 9.42 -37.56 -3.32
C PRO A 543 8.40 -38.15 -4.29
N ALA A 544 7.12 -38.08 -3.92
CA ALA A 544 6.04 -38.52 -4.79
C ALA A 544 5.93 -37.62 -6.02
N PRO A 545 5.79 -38.16 -7.24
CA PRO A 545 5.60 -37.34 -8.44
C PRO A 545 4.25 -36.64 -8.38
N ALA A 546 4.08 -35.50 -9.08
CA ALA A 546 2.81 -34.78 -9.14
C ALA A 546 1.63 -35.62 -9.67
N SER A 547 1.86 -36.70 -10.40
CA SER A 547 0.81 -37.64 -10.83
C SER A 547 0.31 -38.57 -9.72
N ALA A 548 0.96 -38.61 -8.55
CA ALA A 548 0.57 -39.46 -7.44
C ALA A 548 -0.79 -39.04 -6.86
N SER A 549 -1.58 -40.04 -6.46
CA SER A 549 -2.87 -39.80 -5.82
C SER A 549 -2.66 -39.31 -4.39
N HIS A 550 -3.35 -38.23 -4.04
CA HIS A 550 -3.31 -37.61 -2.72
C HIS A 550 -4.72 -37.09 -2.39
N HIS A 551 -5.05 -37.05 -1.10
CA HIS A 551 -6.39 -36.69 -0.62
C HIS A 551 -6.28 -35.89 0.69
N PRO A 552 -5.91 -34.60 0.62
CA PRO A 552 -5.83 -33.77 1.80
C PRO A 552 -7.21 -33.64 2.45
N PRO A 553 -7.27 -33.50 3.80
CA PRO A 553 -8.52 -33.32 4.51
C PRO A 553 -9.20 -32.05 4.03
N LYS A 554 -10.51 -32.09 3.80
CA LYS A 554 -11.26 -30.90 3.33
C LYS A 554 -11.30 -29.79 4.36
N ASP A 555 -11.39 -30.17 5.63
CA ASP A 555 -11.50 -29.26 6.77
C ASP A 555 -10.32 -29.45 7.73
N PHE A 556 -9.93 -28.36 8.39
CA PHE A 556 -8.88 -28.36 9.40
C PHE A 556 -9.49 -28.62 10.77
N ASP A 557 -9.39 -29.86 11.25
CA ASP A 557 -9.81 -30.23 12.61
C ASP A 557 -9.03 -29.38 13.65
N PRO A 558 -9.71 -28.66 14.57
CA PRO A 558 -9.05 -27.83 15.57
C PRO A 558 -8.30 -28.61 16.65
N ASP A 559 -8.46 -29.94 16.77
CA ASP A 559 -7.72 -30.77 17.73
C ASP A 559 -6.19 -30.54 17.57
N PRO A 560 -5.47 -30.17 18.64
CA PRO A 560 -4.01 -30.06 18.62
C PRO A 560 -3.29 -31.33 18.16
N ASN A 561 -3.91 -32.51 18.31
CA ASN A 561 -3.38 -33.80 17.89
C ASN A 561 -3.93 -34.27 16.53
N ALA A 562 -4.65 -33.43 15.81
CA ALA A 562 -5.17 -33.77 14.49
C ALA A 562 -4.04 -34.20 13.56
N LYS A 563 -4.27 -35.27 12.77
CA LYS A 563 -3.23 -35.88 11.92
C LYS A 563 -2.58 -34.88 10.95
N TRP A 564 -3.37 -33.95 10.41
CA TRP A 564 -2.92 -32.93 9.48
C TRP A 564 -1.86 -31.99 10.05
N ARG A 565 -1.83 -31.79 11.38
CA ARG A 565 -0.81 -30.94 12.02
C ARG A 565 0.59 -31.54 11.94
N GLN A 566 0.71 -32.85 11.73
CA GLN A 566 1.99 -33.55 11.56
C GLN A 566 2.61 -33.31 10.17
N ASP A 567 1.82 -32.81 9.22
CA ASP A 567 2.31 -32.51 7.87
C ASP A 567 3.16 -31.23 7.82
N PHE A 568 3.00 -30.33 8.79
CA PHE A 568 3.63 -29.01 8.83
C PHE A 568 4.60 -28.90 10.01
N GLU A 569 5.74 -28.27 9.77
CA GLU A 569 6.74 -27.95 10.77
C GLU A 569 7.30 -26.53 10.52
N VAL A 570 7.43 -25.73 11.56
CA VAL A 570 8.02 -24.39 11.48
C VAL A 570 9.17 -24.31 12.47
N HIS A 571 10.38 -24.08 11.98
CA HIS A 571 11.57 -23.97 12.84
C HIS A 571 11.58 -22.66 13.63
N SER A 572 12.31 -22.62 14.73
CA SER A 572 12.31 -21.49 15.67
C SER A 572 12.79 -20.16 15.07
N ASN A 573 13.59 -20.18 14.00
CA ASN A 573 14.03 -18.96 13.33
C ASN A 573 12.98 -18.42 12.33
N ASP A 574 12.00 -19.25 11.98
CA ASP A 574 11.06 -19.01 10.89
C ASP A 574 9.63 -18.75 11.39
N VAL A 575 9.41 -18.77 12.70
CA VAL A 575 8.10 -18.49 13.35
C VAL A 575 7.70 -17.01 13.30
N HIS A 576 8.54 -16.13 12.76
CA HIS A 576 8.23 -14.71 12.64
C HIS A 576 7.18 -14.46 11.56
N ASN A 577 6.37 -13.41 11.73
CA ASN A 577 5.40 -12.96 10.75
C ASN A 577 5.63 -11.47 10.49
N LEU A 578 5.92 -11.11 9.23
CA LEU A 578 6.23 -9.74 8.84
C LEU A 578 5.02 -9.01 8.24
N GLN A 579 3.79 -9.47 8.51
CA GLN A 579 2.56 -8.87 7.94
C GLN A 579 2.41 -9.05 6.41
N ARG A 580 3.05 -10.10 5.86
CA ARG A 580 3.11 -10.39 4.43
C ARG A 580 1.75 -10.70 3.75
N PRO A 581 1.59 -10.37 2.46
CA PRO A 581 0.30 -10.40 1.77
C PRO A 581 -0.03 -11.65 0.95
N GLU A 582 0.93 -12.52 0.62
CA GLU A 582 0.82 -13.43 -0.54
C GLU A 582 -0.35 -14.43 -0.42
N SER A 583 -0.65 -14.87 0.81
CA SER A 583 -1.84 -15.69 1.05
C SER A 583 -3.15 -14.90 0.89
N ILE A 584 -3.25 -13.66 1.36
CA ILE A 584 -4.46 -12.85 1.18
C ILE A 584 -4.62 -12.38 -0.27
N GLU A 585 -3.52 -12.16 -0.98
CA GLU A 585 -3.49 -11.96 -2.44
C GLU A 585 -4.16 -13.15 -3.14
N SER A 586 -3.68 -14.37 -2.87
CA SER A 586 -4.26 -15.58 -3.48
C SER A 586 -5.72 -15.78 -3.10
N LEU A 587 -6.12 -15.52 -1.85
CA LEU A 587 -7.54 -15.56 -1.45
C LEU A 587 -8.39 -14.57 -2.26
N PHE A 588 -7.88 -13.37 -2.52
CA PHE A 588 -8.53 -12.36 -3.36
C PHE A 588 -8.73 -12.89 -4.79
N TYR A 589 -7.69 -13.38 -5.45
CA TYR A 589 -7.81 -13.94 -6.81
C TYR A 589 -8.75 -15.14 -6.84
N MET A 590 -8.61 -16.08 -5.90
CA MET A 590 -9.44 -17.27 -5.83
C MET A 590 -10.92 -16.92 -5.62
N TRP A 591 -11.24 -15.96 -4.75
CA TRP A 591 -12.60 -15.44 -4.60
C TRP A 591 -13.13 -14.84 -5.91
N ARG A 592 -12.39 -13.90 -6.51
CA ARG A 592 -12.84 -13.17 -7.70
C ARG A 592 -13.08 -14.11 -8.89
N ILE A 593 -12.25 -15.15 -9.02
CA ILE A 593 -12.30 -16.10 -10.13
C ILE A 593 -13.37 -17.17 -9.91
N THR A 594 -13.40 -17.80 -8.74
CA THR A 594 -14.26 -18.96 -8.49
C THR A 594 -15.65 -18.57 -7.99
N GLY A 595 -15.77 -17.43 -7.30
CA GLY A 595 -16.97 -17.02 -6.58
C GLY A 595 -17.26 -17.86 -5.33
N ASP A 596 -16.31 -18.68 -4.85
CA ASP A 596 -16.49 -19.51 -3.67
C ASP A 596 -16.33 -18.70 -2.37
N PRO A 597 -17.39 -18.54 -1.55
CA PRO A 597 -17.34 -17.71 -0.34
C PRO A 597 -16.32 -18.19 0.71
N ILE A 598 -15.83 -19.44 0.63
CA ILE A 598 -14.84 -19.95 1.58
C ILE A 598 -13.59 -19.07 1.65
N TYR A 599 -13.13 -18.54 0.51
CA TYR A 599 -11.93 -17.70 0.45
C TYR A 599 -12.12 -16.37 1.20
N ARG A 600 -13.34 -15.83 1.21
CA ARG A 600 -13.67 -14.66 2.01
C ARG A 600 -13.77 -14.97 3.50
N GLU A 601 -14.29 -16.14 3.86
CA GLU A 601 -14.32 -16.55 5.27
C GLU A 601 -12.91 -16.79 5.82
N TRP A 602 -12.03 -17.43 5.05
CA TRP A 602 -10.61 -17.57 5.40
C TRP A 602 -9.92 -16.21 5.53
N GLY A 603 -10.18 -15.28 4.59
CA GLY A 603 -9.68 -13.91 4.71
C GLY A 603 -10.20 -13.19 5.94
N TRP A 604 -11.48 -13.34 6.29
CA TRP A 604 -12.02 -12.73 7.50
C TRP A 604 -11.41 -13.31 8.78
N GLU A 605 -11.19 -14.61 8.81
CA GLU A 605 -10.50 -15.24 9.93
C GLU A 605 -9.06 -14.74 10.06
N MET A 606 -8.31 -14.66 8.95
CA MET A 606 -6.97 -14.10 8.90
C MET A 606 -6.93 -12.65 9.39
N PHE A 607 -7.86 -11.81 8.94
CA PHE A 607 -7.97 -10.41 9.35
C PHE A 607 -8.17 -10.29 10.87
N LYS A 608 -9.06 -11.11 11.45
CA LYS A 608 -9.24 -11.14 12.91
C LYS A 608 -7.97 -11.55 13.66
N SER A 609 -7.19 -12.50 13.12
CA SER A 609 -5.91 -12.90 13.70
C SER A 609 -4.92 -11.74 13.71
N PHE A 610 -4.77 -11.02 12.59
CA PHE A 610 -3.95 -9.81 12.54
C PHE A 610 -4.41 -8.82 13.62
N VAL A 611 -5.70 -8.48 13.63
CA VAL A 611 -6.18 -7.48 14.59
C VAL A 611 -5.96 -7.90 16.05
N ASN A 612 -6.16 -9.17 16.39
CA ASN A 612 -6.00 -9.65 17.76
C ASN A 612 -4.55 -9.70 18.22
N TYR A 613 -3.61 -9.97 17.33
CA TYR A 613 -2.24 -10.36 17.70
C TYR A 613 -1.17 -9.37 17.27
N THR A 614 -1.45 -8.45 16.34
CA THR A 614 -0.48 -7.45 15.86
C THR A 614 -0.81 -6.01 16.28
N ALA A 615 -1.98 -5.77 16.87
CA ALA A 615 -2.36 -4.43 17.34
C ALA A 615 -1.46 -3.96 18.50
N VAL A 616 -1.01 -2.71 18.43
CA VAL A 616 -0.17 -2.06 19.44
C VAL A 616 -1.00 -1.10 20.28
N GLU A 617 -0.85 -1.20 21.60
CA GLU A 617 -1.55 -0.34 22.55
C GLU A 617 -1.12 1.14 22.43
N ASP A 618 -1.84 2.03 23.12
CA ASP A 618 -1.56 3.47 23.16
C ASP A 618 -1.41 4.14 21.77
N GLY A 619 -2.17 3.63 20.79
CA GLY A 619 -2.24 4.18 19.45
C GLY A 619 -0.98 3.99 18.62
N GLY A 620 -0.25 2.88 18.81
CA GLY A 620 0.91 2.53 17.96
C GLY A 620 0.52 1.98 16.58
N GLY A 621 -0.73 1.55 16.38
CA GLY A 621 -1.21 0.94 15.14
C GLY A 621 -1.05 -0.58 15.17
N PHE A 622 -0.33 -1.13 14.19
CA PHE A 622 -0.06 -2.57 14.06
C PHE A 622 1.44 -2.81 13.86
N THR A 623 1.93 -4.01 14.19
CA THR A 623 3.37 -4.32 14.14
C THR A 623 3.63 -5.77 13.73
N SER A 624 4.82 -6.03 13.20
CA SER A 624 5.28 -7.40 12.91
C SER A 624 5.47 -8.25 14.17
N LEU A 625 5.58 -9.58 14.01
CA LEU A 625 5.81 -10.52 15.10
C LEU A 625 7.16 -11.23 14.93
N SER A 626 7.99 -11.23 15.97
CA SER A 626 9.20 -12.07 16.04
C SER A 626 8.86 -13.54 16.28
N ASN A 627 7.72 -13.83 16.93
CA ASN A 627 7.23 -15.20 17.13
C ASN A 627 5.69 -15.22 17.15
N ALA A 628 5.11 -15.72 16.06
CA ALA A 628 3.67 -15.90 15.88
C ALA A 628 3.15 -17.27 16.37
N ASN A 629 4.01 -18.16 16.87
CA ASN A 629 3.64 -19.50 17.35
C ASN A 629 3.49 -19.58 18.88
N THR A 630 3.31 -18.44 19.55
CA THR A 630 3.09 -18.35 21.01
C THR A 630 1.97 -17.37 21.31
N ILE A 631 1.27 -17.59 22.42
CA ILE A 631 0.21 -16.67 22.91
C ILE A 631 0.55 -16.29 24.36
N PRO A 632 0.68 -14.99 24.69
CA PRO A 632 0.73 -13.86 23.75
C PRO A 632 1.94 -13.94 22.81
N PRO A 633 1.87 -13.39 21.58
CA PRO A 633 2.97 -13.44 20.63
C PRO A 633 4.14 -12.54 21.04
N VAL A 634 5.32 -12.83 20.52
CA VAL A 634 6.49 -11.94 20.66
C VAL A 634 6.47 -10.95 19.50
N VAL A 635 6.29 -9.68 19.81
CA VAL A 635 6.24 -8.60 18.82
C VAL A 635 7.62 -8.27 18.25
N ARG A 636 7.64 -7.66 17.07
CA ARG A 636 8.81 -7.08 16.39
C ARG A 636 8.47 -5.64 16.08
N ASP A 637 9.27 -4.69 16.55
CA ASP A 637 8.99 -3.26 16.43
C ASP A 637 9.26 -2.74 15.00
N ASN A 638 8.40 -3.10 14.06
CA ASN A 638 8.45 -2.66 12.68
C ASN A 638 7.06 -2.76 12.05
N LEU A 639 6.66 -1.72 11.32
CA LEU A 639 5.53 -1.75 10.41
C LEU A 639 6.08 -1.79 8.98
N GLU A 640 5.91 -2.92 8.30
CA GLU A 640 6.27 -3.02 6.89
C GLU A 640 5.31 -2.18 6.03
N SER A 641 5.82 -1.49 5.00
CA SER A 641 4.98 -0.63 4.15
C SER A 641 3.88 -1.43 3.42
N PHE A 642 4.20 -2.66 3.02
CA PHE A 642 3.26 -3.60 2.39
C PHE A 642 2.10 -4.05 3.28
N TRP A 643 2.14 -3.81 4.60
CA TRP A 643 0.93 -3.95 5.41
C TRP A 643 -0.21 -3.07 4.88
N MET A 644 0.11 -1.83 4.52
CA MET A 644 -0.84 -0.85 4.00
C MET A 644 -0.99 -0.91 2.47
N ALA A 645 0.11 -1.15 1.76
CA ALA A 645 0.10 -1.24 0.29
C ALA A 645 -0.58 -2.52 -0.21
N GLU A 646 -0.36 -3.66 0.47
CA GLU A 646 -0.78 -4.96 -0.05
C GLU A 646 -1.78 -5.67 0.85
N THR A 647 -1.41 -5.96 2.09
CA THR A 647 -2.20 -6.83 2.98
C THR A 647 -3.58 -6.25 3.23
N LEU A 648 -3.67 -4.98 3.63
CA LEU A 648 -4.95 -4.29 3.82
C LEU A 648 -5.69 -4.01 2.50
N LYS A 649 -4.96 -3.76 1.39
CA LYS A 649 -5.57 -3.58 0.07
C LYS A 649 -6.26 -4.85 -0.40
N TYR A 650 -5.62 -6.01 -0.31
CA TYR A 650 -6.21 -7.29 -0.69
C TYR A 650 -7.36 -7.70 0.24
N PHE A 651 -7.29 -7.43 1.54
CA PHE A 651 -8.46 -7.59 2.42
C PHE A 651 -9.63 -6.71 1.96
N TYR A 652 -9.38 -5.45 1.67
CA TYR A 652 -10.40 -4.51 1.21
C TYR A 652 -11.04 -4.96 -0.10
N LEU A 653 -10.23 -5.42 -1.07
CA LEU A 653 -10.69 -5.91 -2.36
C LEU A 653 -11.43 -7.25 -2.26
N LEU A 654 -10.97 -8.18 -1.41
CA LEU A 654 -11.63 -9.46 -1.14
C LEU A 654 -13.07 -9.28 -0.65
N PHE A 655 -13.28 -8.30 0.23
CA PHE A 655 -14.60 -7.97 0.77
C PHE A 655 -15.41 -6.98 -0.10
N SER A 656 -14.80 -6.44 -1.16
CA SER A 656 -15.46 -5.55 -2.10
C SER A 656 -16.28 -6.30 -3.17
N PRO A 657 -17.25 -5.63 -3.82
CA PRO A 657 -17.90 -6.18 -5.01
C PRO A 657 -16.93 -6.33 -6.20
N ASN A 658 -17.27 -7.20 -7.16
CA ASN A 658 -16.38 -7.62 -8.27
C ASN A 658 -16.18 -6.56 -9.36
N ASP A 659 -16.94 -5.47 -9.34
CA ASP A 659 -16.83 -4.34 -10.26
C ASP A 659 -15.76 -3.32 -9.87
N LEU A 660 -15.27 -3.35 -8.63
CA LEU A 660 -14.11 -2.56 -8.21
C LEU A 660 -12.81 -3.25 -8.66
N LEU A 661 -12.07 -2.58 -9.55
CA LEU A 661 -10.85 -3.07 -10.20
C LEU A 661 -11.05 -4.46 -10.82
N PRO A 662 -11.87 -4.58 -11.88
CA PRO A 662 -12.12 -5.87 -12.49
C PRO A 662 -10.83 -6.42 -13.11
N MET A 663 -10.52 -7.69 -12.81
CA MET A 663 -9.23 -8.30 -13.15
C MET A 663 -9.03 -8.48 -14.65
N ASP A 664 -10.07 -8.38 -15.49
CA ASP A 664 -9.94 -8.38 -16.95
C ASP A 664 -9.54 -7.01 -17.53
N LYS A 665 -9.46 -5.97 -16.70
CA LYS A 665 -9.03 -4.60 -17.05
C LYS A 665 -7.77 -4.15 -16.35
N VAL A 666 -7.45 -4.76 -15.21
CA VAL A 666 -6.34 -4.38 -14.34
C VAL A 666 -5.39 -5.55 -14.15
N VAL A 667 -4.11 -5.25 -13.98
CA VAL A 667 -3.08 -6.17 -13.50
C VAL A 667 -2.42 -5.49 -12.29
N PHE A 668 -2.37 -6.18 -11.16
CA PHE A 668 -1.61 -5.72 -10.01
C PHE A 668 -0.14 -6.03 -10.24
N ASN A 669 0.75 -5.09 -10.00
CA ASN A 669 2.18 -5.40 -9.91
C ASN A 669 2.47 -6.27 -8.66
N THR A 670 3.73 -6.64 -8.43
CA THR A 670 4.06 -7.55 -7.31
C THR A 670 3.84 -6.91 -5.93
N GLU A 671 3.78 -5.57 -5.85
CA GLU A 671 3.50 -4.81 -4.63
C GLU A 671 2.02 -4.33 -4.56
N ALA A 672 1.12 -5.11 -5.16
CA ALA A 672 -0.32 -4.84 -5.22
C ALA A 672 -0.73 -3.47 -5.79
N HIS A 673 0.10 -2.80 -6.58
CA HIS A 673 -0.29 -1.57 -7.27
C HIS A 673 -1.06 -1.86 -8.56
N PRO A 674 -2.34 -1.50 -8.68
CA PRO A 674 -3.11 -1.74 -9.89
C PRO A 674 -2.61 -0.88 -11.06
N LEU A 675 -2.26 -1.55 -12.17
CA LEU A 675 -1.90 -0.96 -13.45
C LEU A 675 -2.93 -1.38 -14.52
N PRO A 676 -3.21 -0.55 -15.54
CA PRO A 676 -4.15 -0.91 -16.57
C PRO A 676 -3.62 -2.01 -17.47
N ARG A 677 -4.54 -2.83 -17.98
CA ARG A 677 -4.32 -3.56 -19.23
C ARG A 677 -4.51 -2.61 -20.41
N PHE A 678 -3.57 -2.60 -21.35
CA PHE A 678 -3.58 -1.68 -22.47
C PHE A 678 -3.17 -2.36 -23.77
N ASN A 679 -3.62 -1.77 -24.89
CA ASN A 679 -3.12 -2.16 -26.20
C ASN A 679 -1.77 -1.49 -26.46
N MET A 680 -0.81 -2.26 -26.96
CA MET A 680 0.56 -1.83 -27.30
C MET A 680 0.57 -0.72 -28.36
N GLY A 681 -0.45 -0.67 -29.23
CA GLY A 681 -0.52 0.30 -30.31
C GLY A 681 0.53 0.03 -31.39
N LYS A 682 1.00 1.07 -32.08
CA LYS A 682 1.97 0.94 -33.20
C LYS A 682 3.43 1.10 -32.78
N LEU A 683 3.68 1.73 -31.63
CA LEU A 683 5.02 2.11 -31.20
C LEU A 683 5.74 0.95 -30.51
N PHE A 684 5.02 0.19 -29.68
CA PHE A 684 5.55 -0.90 -28.89
C PHE A 684 5.33 -2.24 -29.58
N LYS A 685 6.33 -3.12 -29.48
CA LYS A 685 6.32 -4.49 -30.00
C LYS A 685 7.24 -5.36 -29.15
N THR A 686 6.99 -6.65 -29.10
CA THR A 686 7.96 -7.61 -28.56
C THR A 686 9.21 -7.58 -29.42
N GLY A 687 10.34 -7.17 -28.83
CA GLY A 687 11.56 -6.82 -29.54
C GLY A 687 12.43 -8.00 -29.98
N TRP A 688 12.10 -9.19 -29.49
CA TRP A 688 12.94 -10.39 -29.57
C TRP A 688 12.10 -11.63 -29.92
N LYS A 689 12.77 -12.76 -30.17
CA LYS A 689 12.14 -14.04 -30.47
C LYS A 689 12.72 -15.15 -29.62
N ARG A 690 11.86 -16.02 -29.13
CA ARG A 690 12.24 -17.20 -28.37
C ARG A 690 13.00 -18.20 -29.24
N LYS A 691 14.10 -18.75 -28.74
CA LYS A 691 14.81 -19.85 -29.42
C LYS A 691 14.00 -21.15 -29.27
N PRO A 692 13.93 -22.02 -30.29
CA PRO A 692 13.17 -23.28 -30.19
C PRO A 692 13.63 -24.16 -29.01
N ARG A 693 12.69 -24.88 -28.39
CA ARG A 693 12.94 -25.79 -27.27
C ARG A 693 12.58 -27.24 -27.64
N ASP A 694 13.33 -28.20 -27.12
CA ASP A 694 13.03 -29.63 -27.24
C ASP A 694 11.96 -30.08 -26.21
N ALA A 695 11.58 -31.35 -26.23
CA ALA A 695 10.59 -31.92 -25.31
C ALA A 695 11.03 -31.93 -23.83
N ASN A 696 12.30 -31.63 -23.55
CA ASN A 696 12.86 -31.50 -22.20
C ASN A 696 13.08 -30.02 -21.81
N GLY A 697 12.53 -29.08 -22.59
CA GLY A 697 12.65 -27.65 -22.33
C GLY A 697 14.06 -27.08 -22.58
N LYS A 698 14.94 -27.78 -23.32
CA LYS A 698 16.29 -27.30 -23.64
C LYS A 698 16.34 -26.62 -25.01
N ILE A 699 17.24 -25.66 -25.19
CA ILE A 699 17.42 -24.97 -26.48
C ILE A 699 17.84 -25.98 -27.55
N VAL A 700 17.11 -26.01 -28.66
CA VAL A 700 17.51 -26.75 -29.86
C VAL A 700 18.61 -25.94 -30.55
N VAL A 701 19.85 -26.42 -30.48
CA VAL A 701 20.95 -25.85 -31.26
C VAL A 701 20.82 -26.42 -32.67
N GLU A 702 20.41 -25.59 -33.63
CA GLU A 702 20.55 -25.96 -35.05
C GLU A 702 22.04 -26.20 -35.33
N GLN A 703 22.40 -27.44 -35.67
CA GLN A 703 23.74 -27.72 -36.19
C GLN A 703 23.86 -27.00 -37.52
N ALA A 704 24.63 -25.92 -37.55
CA ALA A 704 24.98 -25.16 -38.74
C ALA A 704 25.90 -25.95 -39.69
#